data_AF-A0AAF0DR64-F1
#
_entry.id   AF-A0AAF0DR64-F1
#
_cell.length_a   1.000
_cell.length_b   1.000
_cell.length_c   1.000
_cell.angle_alpha   90.00
_cell.angle_beta   90.00
_cell.angle_gamma   90.00
#
_symmetry.space_group_name_H-M   'P 1'
#
loop_
_entity.id
_entity.type
_entity.pdbx_description
1 polymer ?
#
loop_
_entity_poly.entity_id
_entity_poly.type
_entity_poly.pdbx_seq_one_letter_code
_entity_poly.pdbx_strand_id
1 'polypeptide(L)'
;MSAYGRFPRQPAEYESPSRETSLERGIGEGWRAAIADEVADEEENGAPYPDEVDAKLSAMDSAIATEAAATLGTAFTMGEEMQFGDDHVVSQILKMPHHMPSECEDLFKNLRRCLELREKYMDASLQGNLFDNPKNWDAEYCEEWSRAAGVSLPVIDEHVEDGAVKVDGCAWDDAAERPKPWKVYPAPPRPHWEHFTPAPASSFVRPDAGGGLPEPMPPASHANVVAAQQLLESSGGKPGVFRMSDMSIPGPHMLGDRPFAFEADHGVFQVWFDRDDSQSLNGRPEAGAAAHRTRRYVTKVPTSDEYFRDLDFLHTFTVDGPAKTFAWRRLKYLEGKWNLYKLLNEYRELDAIKKVPHRDFYNVRKVDTHVHHSASMNQKHLLRFIKSKIKRFPDDLVLQRDGKTLTLDEVFRSLGLTAYDLSIDTLDMHAHQDAFHRFDRFNLKYNPIGKSQLRDIFLKTNNYINGRYLAEITREIAHDLEQSKYQMSEYRISIYGRSPDEWDKLASWVVDHHLFSPNIRWLIQVPRLYEVYKANNNVANFQELLHNIFQPLFEVTQNPQTHPKLHIFLQRVIGFDMVDDESKPERRFLRQFPPPRQWNYSQSPPYSYWLYYMYANMASLNQWRRLRGFSTLVLRPHAGEAGDPDHMAAAYLTSQSISHGITLRKVPVLQYLYYLKQIPLAMSPLSNNALFLAYERNPFPEYFRKGLVVTLSTDDPLQFHLSKEPLLEEYSIATQIYKLTSTDMCELARNSVLQSGWEMEIKRHWLGTHFFRPGPDGNDVSKTNVPNIRLQYRNETLKQELAFIMQNE
;
A
#
# COMPACT_ATOMS: atom_id res chain seq x y z
N MET A 1 69.07 -14.45 35.78
CA MET A 1 70.55 -14.45 35.85
C MET A 1 71.04 -13.04 35.55
N SER A 2 71.61 -12.39 36.58
CA SER A 2 72.62 -11.30 36.58
C SER A 2 72.37 -10.05 35.69
N ALA A 3 71.98 -8.88 36.21
CA ALA A 3 72.81 -7.84 36.89
C ALA A 3 73.20 -6.70 35.90
N TYR A 4 73.36 -5.40 36.18
CA TYR A 4 73.44 -4.51 37.36
C TYR A 4 73.37 -3.04 36.82
N GLY A 5 72.93 -2.04 37.60
CA GLY A 5 73.53 -0.67 37.53
C GLY A 5 72.67 0.61 37.49
N ARG A 6 72.15 1.05 38.65
CA ARG A 6 72.19 2.40 39.29
C ARG A 6 71.83 3.74 38.55
N PHE A 7 70.67 4.31 38.92
CA PHE A 7 70.31 5.65 39.51
C PHE A 7 71.33 6.81 39.64
N PRO A 8 70.92 8.12 39.81
CA PRO A 8 69.78 8.60 40.65
C PRO A 8 68.93 9.87 40.27
N ARG A 9 67.77 9.94 40.97
CA ARG A 9 66.89 11.03 41.51
C ARG A 9 67.42 12.50 41.47
N GLN A 10 66.64 13.60 41.44
CA GLN A 10 65.39 14.03 42.14
C GLN A 10 65.01 15.49 41.68
N PRO A 11 64.05 16.27 42.27
CA PRO A 11 62.57 16.22 42.33
C PRO A 11 61.86 17.52 41.86
N ALA A 12 60.51 17.54 41.83
CA ALA A 12 59.63 18.50 42.55
C ALA A 12 58.16 18.40 42.10
N GLU A 13 57.27 18.71 43.04
CA GLU A 13 55.82 18.48 43.10
C GLU A 13 54.97 19.73 42.75
N TYR A 14 53.65 19.49 42.68
CA TYR A 14 52.50 20.32 43.13
C TYR A 14 51.48 20.85 42.11
N GLU A 15 50.26 20.91 42.63
CA GLU A 15 48.92 20.84 42.06
C GLU A 15 48.34 22.15 41.46
N SER A 16 47.17 21.98 40.83
CA SER A 16 46.09 22.87 40.28
C SER A 16 45.66 24.11 41.13
N PRO A 17 44.53 24.87 40.89
CA PRO A 17 43.48 24.87 39.84
C PRO A 17 42.92 26.28 39.39
N SER A 18 41.92 26.29 38.49
CA SER A 18 40.71 27.16 38.36
C SER A 18 40.68 28.69 38.63
N ARG A 19 40.02 29.47 37.74
CA ARG A 19 38.89 30.43 37.97
C ARG A 19 38.67 31.41 36.79
N GLU A 20 37.44 31.57 36.27
CA GLU A 20 36.47 32.70 36.50
C GLU A 20 37.05 34.09 36.13
N THR A 21 36.44 35.02 35.36
CA THR A 21 35.03 35.41 35.14
C THR A 21 34.96 36.58 34.12
N SER A 22 33.90 36.61 33.30
CA SER A 22 33.03 37.75 32.84
C SER A 22 33.55 39.12 32.33
N LEU A 23 32.68 39.73 31.47
CA LEU A 23 32.61 41.12 30.92
C LEU A 23 33.20 41.22 29.49
N GLU A 24 32.60 41.83 28.46
CA GLU A 24 31.53 42.81 28.36
C GLU A 24 31.02 42.95 26.90
N ARG A 25 29.73 43.25 26.74
CA ARG A 25 29.04 44.06 25.70
C ARG A 25 29.70 44.32 24.32
N GLY A 26 28.98 43.90 23.27
CA GLY A 26 28.27 44.82 22.36
C GLY A 26 28.94 45.28 21.04
N ILE A 27 28.11 45.27 19.98
CA ILE A 27 28.17 46.09 18.74
C ILE A 27 29.22 45.59 17.72
N GLY A 28 28.94 45.34 16.44
CA GLY A 28 27.80 45.69 15.60
C GLY A 28 27.94 45.04 14.21
N GLU A 29 26.92 45.27 13.41
CA GLU A 29 26.68 44.76 12.06
C GLU A 29 27.75 45.17 11.04
N GLY A 30 27.87 44.36 9.97
CA GLY A 30 28.16 44.89 8.64
C GLY A 30 29.32 44.22 7.90
N TRP A 31 29.04 43.15 7.14
CA TRP A 31 29.88 42.76 6.00
C TRP A 31 29.01 42.30 4.82
N ARG A 32 28.94 43.16 3.79
CA ARG A 32 28.56 42.87 2.40
C ARG A 32 29.69 43.35 1.50
N ALA A 33 29.89 42.61 0.40
CA ALA A 33 30.80 42.84 -0.73
C ALA A 33 32.29 42.57 -0.41
N ALA A 34 33.09 41.95 -1.27
CA ALA A 34 33.04 41.79 -2.72
C ALA A 34 33.80 40.50 -3.14
N ILE A 35 33.60 40.02 -4.38
CA ILE A 35 34.65 39.52 -5.29
C ILE A 35 34.04 39.40 -6.71
N ALA A 36 34.61 40.20 -7.60
CA ALA A 36 34.74 40.14 -9.06
C ALA A 36 36.25 40.44 -9.29
N ASP A 37 37.04 40.00 -10.26
CA ASP A 37 36.94 39.37 -11.59
C ASP A 37 38.10 38.33 -11.67
N GLU A 38 38.16 37.42 -12.65
CA GLU A 38 38.97 37.58 -13.88
C GLU A 38 38.59 36.54 -14.96
N VAL A 39 38.76 36.96 -16.22
CA VAL A 39 38.29 36.38 -17.48
C VAL A 39 39.49 36.12 -18.42
N ALA A 40 39.26 35.27 -19.44
CA ALA A 40 39.94 35.12 -20.75
C ALA A 40 40.86 33.89 -20.89
N ASP A 41 40.90 33.13 -21.99
CA ASP A 41 40.19 33.05 -23.28
C ASP A 41 40.54 31.70 -23.93
N GLU A 42 39.67 31.12 -24.77
CA GLU A 42 40.02 30.55 -26.10
C GLU A 42 38.76 29.98 -26.79
N GLU A 43 38.38 30.61 -27.92
CA GLU A 43 37.36 30.21 -28.89
C GLU A 43 37.93 29.27 -29.97
N GLU A 44 37.10 28.38 -30.54
CA GLU A 44 36.89 28.30 -32.00
C GLU A 44 35.66 27.44 -32.38
N ASN A 45 34.71 28.09 -33.07
CA ASN A 45 33.93 27.69 -34.28
C ASN A 45 33.10 26.38 -34.30
N GLY A 46 31.82 26.33 -34.70
CA GLY A 46 30.88 27.30 -35.28
C GLY A 46 29.87 26.59 -36.22
N ALA A 47 28.57 26.93 -36.16
CA ALA A 47 27.56 26.99 -37.27
C ALA A 47 26.09 27.05 -36.74
N PRO A 48 25.13 27.65 -37.48
CA PRO A 48 24.15 28.59 -36.91
C PRO A 48 22.70 28.05 -36.75
N TYR A 49 21.95 28.70 -35.85
CA TYR A 49 20.48 28.60 -35.70
C TYR A 49 19.77 29.70 -36.52
N PRO A 50 18.58 29.45 -37.11
CA PRO A 50 17.75 30.50 -37.68
C PRO A 50 16.71 31.05 -36.68
N ASP A 51 16.76 32.38 -36.54
CA ASP A 51 15.71 33.40 -36.43
C ASP A 51 14.60 33.37 -35.36
N GLU A 52 14.56 34.49 -34.64
CA GLU A 52 13.83 34.81 -33.40
C GLU A 52 12.53 35.59 -33.65
N VAL A 53 11.90 35.46 -34.82
CA VAL A 53 10.74 36.31 -35.21
C VAL A 53 9.38 35.61 -35.05
N ASP A 54 9.32 34.27 -35.03
CA ASP A 54 8.05 33.53 -34.86
C ASP A 54 7.66 33.25 -33.39
N ALA A 55 8.59 33.43 -32.45
CA ALA A 55 8.37 33.10 -31.03
C ALA A 55 7.44 34.11 -30.31
N LYS A 56 7.30 35.34 -30.81
CA LYS A 56 6.49 36.39 -30.15
C LYS A 56 5.00 36.31 -30.46
N LEU A 57 4.61 35.76 -31.61
CA LEU A 57 3.19 35.61 -31.98
C LEU A 57 2.57 34.37 -31.31
N SER A 58 3.30 33.25 -31.26
CA SER A 58 2.86 32.01 -30.58
C SER A 58 2.76 32.15 -29.05
N ALA A 59 3.68 32.90 -28.43
CA ALA A 59 3.66 33.14 -26.99
C ALA A 59 2.48 34.02 -26.55
N MET A 60 2.02 34.91 -27.43
CA MET A 60 0.93 35.86 -27.15
C MET A 60 -0.43 35.15 -27.19
N ASP A 61 -0.65 34.25 -28.16
CA ASP A 61 -1.89 33.45 -28.24
C ASP A 61 -1.96 32.38 -27.14
N SER A 62 -0.83 31.78 -26.74
CA SER A 62 -0.77 30.83 -25.63
C SER A 62 -0.95 31.50 -24.25
N ALA A 63 -0.54 32.76 -24.09
CA ALA A 63 -0.73 33.52 -22.86
C ALA A 63 -2.21 33.87 -22.66
N ILE A 64 -2.91 34.27 -23.73
CA ILE A 64 -4.35 34.58 -23.71
C ILE A 64 -5.18 33.33 -23.37
N ALA A 65 -4.83 32.16 -23.91
CA ALA A 65 -5.49 30.90 -23.57
C ALA A 65 -5.27 30.47 -22.10
N THR A 66 -4.08 30.75 -21.56
CA THR A 66 -3.73 30.45 -20.15
C THR A 66 -4.39 31.43 -19.19
N GLU A 67 -4.48 32.71 -19.58
CA GLU A 67 -5.18 33.76 -18.85
C GLU A 67 -6.68 33.46 -18.80
N ALA A 68 -7.31 33.13 -19.93
CA ALA A 68 -8.72 32.74 -19.98
C ALA A 68 -9.03 31.52 -19.07
N ALA A 69 -8.14 30.53 -19.02
CA ALA A 69 -8.27 29.39 -18.11
C ALA A 69 -8.10 29.79 -16.63
N ALA A 70 -7.25 30.77 -16.31
CA ALA A 70 -7.04 31.29 -14.96
C ALA A 70 -8.20 32.18 -14.49
N THR A 71 -8.80 32.99 -15.37
CA THR A 71 -9.98 33.82 -15.09
C THR A 71 -11.23 32.96 -14.88
N LEU A 72 -11.36 31.84 -15.58
CA LEU A 72 -12.44 30.86 -15.36
C LEU A 72 -12.28 30.09 -14.04
N GLY A 73 -11.04 29.80 -13.62
CA GLY A 73 -10.77 29.13 -12.34
C GLY A 73 -11.04 29.99 -11.11
N THR A 74 -10.98 31.31 -11.23
CA THR A 74 -11.18 32.26 -10.11
C THR A 74 -12.66 32.53 -9.81
N ALA A 75 -13.54 32.48 -10.81
CA ALA A 75 -14.98 32.69 -10.63
C ALA A 75 -15.67 31.60 -9.78
N PHE A 76 -15.19 30.35 -9.83
CA PHE A 76 -15.75 29.24 -9.03
C PHE A 76 -15.15 29.10 -7.62
N THR A 77 -14.03 29.77 -7.33
CA THR A 77 -13.39 29.73 -6.00
C THR A 77 -13.98 30.71 -4.99
N MET A 78 -14.86 31.61 -5.42
CA MET A 78 -15.59 32.52 -4.54
C MET A 78 -17.00 31.97 -4.32
N GLY A 79 -17.35 31.70 -3.06
CA GLY A 79 -18.72 31.31 -2.72
C GLY A 79 -19.72 32.36 -3.20
N GLU A 80 -20.93 31.90 -3.53
CA GLU A 80 -22.05 32.76 -3.93
C GLU A 80 -22.19 33.94 -2.96
N GLU A 81 -21.82 35.14 -3.43
CA GLU A 81 -22.23 36.50 -2.98
C GLU A 81 -21.10 37.52 -3.21
N MET A 82 -20.82 37.88 -4.46
CA MET A 82 -20.35 39.23 -4.81
C MET A 82 -20.90 39.62 -6.18
N GLN A 83 -21.83 40.58 -6.19
CA GLN A 83 -22.24 41.29 -7.41
C GLN A 83 -21.10 42.20 -7.85
N PHE A 84 -20.37 41.82 -8.89
CA PHE A 84 -19.49 42.72 -9.63
C PHE A 84 -20.19 43.20 -10.89
N GLY A 85 -20.15 44.52 -11.13
CA GLY A 85 -20.78 45.18 -12.28
C GLY A 85 -20.08 44.93 -13.61
N ASP A 86 -20.88 45.04 -14.67
CA ASP A 86 -20.59 44.88 -16.12
C ASP A 86 -20.16 43.49 -16.62
N ASP A 87 -21.13 42.58 -16.56
CA ASP A 87 -21.16 41.18 -17.00
C ASP A 87 -20.99 40.91 -18.52
N HIS A 88 -20.73 41.91 -19.37
CA HIS A 88 -20.81 41.67 -20.81
C HIS A 88 -19.57 40.93 -21.37
N VAL A 89 -18.37 41.22 -20.86
CA VAL A 89 -17.11 40.59 -21.30
C VAL A 89 -16.91 39.24 -20.61
N VAL A 90 -17.20 39.16 -19.32
CA VAL A 90 -17.10 37.92 -18.54
C VAL A 90 -18.14 36.90 -19.03
N SER A 91 -19.38 37.31 -19.30
CA SER A 91 -20.36 36.38 -19.89
C SER A 91 -20.03 36.01 -21.34
N GLN A 92 -19.31 36.84 -22.10
CA GLN A 92 -18.82 36.47 -23.43
C GLN A 92 -17.69 35.43 -23.36
N ILE A 93 -16.73 35.59 -22.45
CA ILE A 93 -15.65 34.61 -22.22
C ILE A 93 -16.22 33.28 -21.72
N LEU A 94 -17.19 33.31 -20.80
CA LEU A 94 -17.92 32.13 -20.32
C LEU A 94 -18.78 31.45 -21.40
N LYS A 95 -19.17 32.17 -22.45
CA LYS A 95 -19.96 31.68 -23.59
C LYS A 95 -19.11 31.32 -24.81
N MET A 96 -17.79 31.50 -24.77
CA MET A 96 -16.93 31.03 -25.86
C MET A 96 -16.98 29.50 -25.88
N PRO A 97 -17.36 28.86 -27.00
CA PRO A 97 -17.24 27.42 -27.12
C PRO A 97 -15.78 27.06 -26.90
N HIS A 98 -15.52 25.97 -26.16
CA HIS A 98 -14.17 25.44 -25.98
C HIS A 98 -13.62 25.05 -27.35
N HIS A 99 -12.96 26.00 -28.02
CA HIS A 99 -12.32 25.73 -29.28
C HIS A 99 -11.03 24.99 -28.97
N MET A 100 -11.08 23.67 -29.10
CA MET A 100 -9.90 22.83 -29.13
C MET A 100 -9.07 23.23 -30.36
N PRO A 101 -7.80 23.65 -30.22
CA PRO A 101 -6.92 23.77 -31.38
C PRO A 101 -6.83 22.39 -32.03
N SER A 102 -6.99 22.29 -33.35
CA SER A 102 -6.91 21.01 -34.09
C SER A 102 -5.62 20.23 -33.80
N GLU A 103 -4.57 20.94 -33.40
CA GLU A 103 -3.26 20.41 -33.01
C GLU A 103 -3.28 19.58 -31.70
N CYS A 104 -4.32 19.71 -30.86
CA CYS A 104 -4.44 19.01 -29.57
C CYS A 104 -5.36 17.78 -29.61
N GLU A 105 -6.02 17.50 -30.74
CA GLU A 105 -7.00 16.42 -30.86
C GLU A 105 -6.36 15.04 -30.64
N ASP A 106 -5.23 14.78 -31.31
CA ASP A 106 -4.48 13.53 -31.16
C ASP A 106 -3.94 13.34 -29.74
N LEU A 107 -3.49 14.42 -29.10
CA LEU A 107 -3.02 14.41 -27.71
C LEU A 107 -4.12 13.96 -26.75
N PHE A 108 -5.31 14.56 -26.84
CA PHE A 108 -6.43 14.19 -25.98
C PHE A 108 -6.95 12.79 -26.26
N LYS A 109 -7.00 12.38 -27.53
CA LYS A 109 -7.33 11.00 -27.92
C LYS A 109 -6.36 9.99 -27.29
N ASN A 110 -5.06 10.28 -27.30
CA ASN A 110 -4.06 9.41 -26.68
C ASN A 110 -4.15 9.42 -25.14
N LEU A 111 -4.46 10.57 -24.52
CA LEU A 111 -4.75 10.63 -23.08
C LEU A 111 -5.96 9.77 -22.73
N ARG A 112 -7.08 9.92 -23.44
CA ARG A 112 -8.28 9.08 -23.25
C ARG A 112 -7.95 7.60 -23.42
N ARG A 113 -7.16 7.24 -24.44
CA ARG A 113 -6.70 5.87 -24.61
C ARG A 113 -5.90 5.36 -23.41
N CYS A 114 -5.00 6.15 -22.84
CA CYS A 114 -4.28 5.78 -21.62
C CYS A 114 -5.21 5.59 -20.42
N LEU A 115 -6.31 6.36 -20.33
CA LEU A 115 -7.32 6.22 -19.29
C LEU A 115 -8.13 4.91 -19.46
N GLU A 116 -8.56 4.59 -20.67
CA GLU A 116 -9.25 3.34 -21.03
C GLU A 116 -8.36 2.11 -20.80
N LEU A 117 -7.08 2.20 -21.16
CA LEU A 117 -6.14 1.11 -20.98
C LEU A 117 -6.07 0.72 -19.50
N ARG A 118 -5.98 1.69 -18.59
CA ARG A 118 -6.00 1.36 -17.16
C ARG A 118 -7.30 0.68 -16.74
N GLU A 119 -8.46 1.16 -17.17
CA GLU A 119 -9.75 0.55 -16.85
C GLU A 119 -9.82 -0.91 -17.30
N LYS A 120 -9.42 -1.18 -18.54
CA LYS A 120 -9.32 -2.54 -19.09
C LYS A 120 -8.56 -3.50 -18.15
N TYR A 121 -7.39 -3.11 -17.63
CA TYR A 121 -6.61 -3.96 -16.75
C TYR A 121 -7.19 -4.03 -15.32
N MET A 122 -7.72 -2.93 -14.78
CA MET A 122 -8.34 -2.89 -13.46
C MET A 122 -9.61 -3.73 -13.39
N ASP A 123 -10.44 -3.70 -14.44
CA ASP A 123 -11.69 -4.46 -14.54
C ASP A 123 -11.41 -5.94 -14.72
N ALA A 124 -10.49 -6.31 -15.62
CA ALA A 124 -10.10 -7.71 -15.81
C ALA A 124 -9.49 -8.34 -14.55
N SER A 125 -8.88 -7.55 -13.67
CA SER A 125 -8.29 -8.05 -12.42
C SER A 125 -9.16 -7.88 -11.18
N LEU A 126 -10.35 -7.26 -11.32
CA LEU A 126 -11.26 -6.97 -10.22
C LEU A 126 -10.64 -6.07 -9.13
N GLN A 127 -9.75 -5.17 -9.55
CA GLN A 127 -9.07 -4.21 -8.66
C GLN A 127 -9.73 -2.82 -8.69
N GLY A 128 -10.51 -2.51 -9.73
CA GLY A 128 -11.09 -1.18 -9.97
C GLY A 128 -12.27 -0.82 -9.09
N ASN A 129 -13.13 -1.79 -8.76
CA ASN A 129 -14.34 -1.56 -7.97
C ASN A 129 -14.29 -2.32 -6.64
N LEU A 130 -14.54 -1.62 -5.52
CA LEU A 130 -14.56 -2.21 -4.18
C LEU A 130 -15.60 -3.34 -4.06
N PHE A 131 -16.73 -3.26 -4.74
CA PHE A 131 -17.81 -4.25 -4.67
C PHE A 131 -17.51 -5.54 -5.44
N ASP A 132 -16.46 -5.57 -6.28
CA ASP A 132 -16.04 -6.80 -6.95
C ASP A 132 -15.35 -7.79 -5.99
N ASN A 133 -14.88 -7.31 -4.84
CA ASN A 133 -14.28 -8.15 -3.82
C ASN A 133 -15.36 -8.60 -2.81
N PRO A 134 -15.67 -9.90 -2.73
CA PRO A 134 -16.68 -10.41 -1.79
C PRO A 134 -16.41 -10.09 -0.32
N LYS A 135 -15.15 -9.80 0.06
CA LYS A 135 -14.82 -9.32 1.42
C LYS A 135 -15.50 -8.00 1.80
N ASN A 136 -16.00 -7.27 0.82
CA ASN A 136 -16.68 -5.99 0.98
C ASN A 136 -18.21 -6.11 0.94
N TRP A 137 -18.76 -7.32 0.78
CA TRP A 137 -20.20 -7.56 0.88
C TRP A 137 -20.58 -7.63 2.36
N ASP A 138 -20.63 -6.47 3.00
CA ASP A 138 -21.05 -6.32 4.40
C ASP A 138 -22.57 -6.49 4.56
N ALA A 139 -23.08 -6.43 5.79
CA ALA A 139 -24.50 -6.61 6.04
C ALA A 139 -25.35 -5.49 5.41
N GLU A 140 -24.85 -4.25 5.44
CA GLU A 140 -25.45 -3.12 4.73
C GLU A 140 -25.59 -3.39 3.23
N TYR A 141 -24.53 -3.87 2.57
CA TYR A 141 -24.57 -4.24 1.15
C TYR A 141 -25.63 -5.32 0.86
N CYS A 142 -25.71 -6.34 1.71
CA CYS A 142 -26.69 -7.42 1.54
C CYS A 142 -28.13 -6.90 1.66
N GLU A 143 -28.41 -6.01 2.60
CA GLU A 143 -29.73 -5.38 2.73
C GLU A 143 -30.07 -4.48 1.53
N GLU A 144 -29.12 -3.69 1.04
CA GLU A 144 -29.29 -2.88 -0.17
C GLU A 144 -29.59 -3.76 -1.39
N TRP A 145 -28.85 -4.87 -1.55
CA TRP A 145 -29.08 -5.86 -2.60
C TRP A 145 -30.46 -6.50 -2.48
N SER A 146 -30.87 -6.89 -1.26
CA SER A 146 -32.16 -7.49 -0.95
C SER A 146 -33.33 -6.56 -1.30
N ARG A 147 -33.22 -5.28 -0.94
CA ARG A 147 -34.20 -4.24 -1.30
C ARG A 147 -34.31 -4.08 -2.81
N ALA A 148 -33.18 -4.07 -3.52
CA ALA A 148 -33.15 -3.94 -4.97
C ALA A 148 -33.70 -5.18 -5.71
N ALA A 149 -33.43 -6.38 -5.19
CA ALA A 149 -33.88 -7.64 -5.76
C ALA A 149 -35.33 -8.00 -5.39
N GLY A 150 -35.93 -7.33 -4.39
CA GLY A 150 -37.25 -7.68 -3.88
C GLY A 150 -37.28 -9.00 -3.11
N VAL A 151 -36.14 -9.46 -2.58
CA VAL A 151 -35.99 -10.74 -1.86
C VAL A 151 -35.81 -10.47 -0.37
N SER A 152 -36.59 -11.10 0.50
CA SER A 152 -36.42 -10.94 1.96
C SER A 152 -35.18 -11.70 2.45
N LEU A 153 -34.33 -11.04 3.25
CA LEU A 153 -33.26 -11.70 3.99
C LEU A 153 -33.77 -12.30 5.31
N PRO A 154 -33.08 -13.33 5.85
CA PRO A 154 -33.33 -13.79 7.19
C PRO A 154 -33.00 -12.68 8.19
N VAL A 155 -33.79 -12.58 9.25
CA VAL A 155 -33.48 -11.66 10.36
C VAL A 155 -32.21 -12.16 11.04
N ILE A 156 -31.25 -11.25 11.25
CA ILE A 156 -30.05 -11.54 12.03
C ILE A 156 -30.42 -11.30 13.49
N ASP A 157 -30.48 -12.37 14.29
CA ASP A 157 -30.71 -12.24 15.73
C ASP A 157 -29.55 -11.50 16.40
N GLU A 158 -29.89 -10.52 17.24
CA GLU A 158 -28.91 -9.75 18.02
C GLU A 158 -28.17 -10.63 19.03
N HIS A 159 -28.86 -11.65 19.56
CA HIS A 159 -28.34 -12.54 20.57
C HIS A 159 -28.33 -14.00 20.13
N VAL A 160 -27.16 -14.64 20.20
CA VAL A 160 -26.97 -16.04 19.77
C VAL A 160 -26.09 -16.82 20.74
N GLU A 161 -26.28 -18.14 20.77
CA GLU A 161 -25.44 -19.04 21.56
C GLU A 161 -24.02 -19.16 21.00
N ASP A 162 -23.05 -19.48 21.89
CA ASP A 162 -21.65 -19.72 21.49
C ASP A 162 -21.58 -20.86 20.46
N GLY A 163 -20.87 -20.63 19.36
CA GLY A 163 -20.73 -21.57 18.26
C GLY A 163 -21.87 -21.60 17.23
N ALA A 164 -22.90 -20.75 17.38
CA ALA A 164 -24.04 -20.70 16.45
C ALA A 164 -23.67 -20.27 15.01
N VAL A 165 -22.64 -19.41 14.86
CA VAL A 165 -22.15 -18.95 13.55
C VAL A 165 -20.83 -19.66 13.23
N LYS A 166 -20.72 -20.20 12.02
CA LYS A 166 -19.46 -20.71 11.47
C LYS A 166 -18.91 -19.77 10.41
N VAL A 167 -17.61 -19.49 10.49
CA VAL A 167 -16.90 -18.65 9.53
C VAL A 167 -16.27 -19.54 8.46
N ASP A 168 -16.74 -19.41 7.23
CA ASP A 168 -16.31 -20.22 6.10
C ASP A 168 -15.44 -19.46 5.09
N GLY A 169 -15.25 -18.15 5.29
CA GLY A 169 -14.50 -17.29 4.38
C GLY A 169 -15.20 -17.06 3.04
N CYS A 170 -16.53 -17.18 3.00
CA CYS A 170 -17.36 -16.99 1.82
C CYS A 170 -18.44 -15.93 2.07
N ALA A 171 -18.70 -15.07 1.09
CA ALA A 171 -19.83 -14.13 1.08
C ALA A 171 -20.91 -14.51 0.04
N TRP A 172 -20.87 -15.72 -0.50
CA TRP A 172 -21.92 -16.27 -1.35
C TRP A 172 -22.61 -17.45 -0.66
N ASP A 173 -23.92 -17.54 -0.80
CA ASP A 173 -24.74 -18.66 -0.35
C ASP A 173 -25.21 -19.45 -1.56
N ASP A 174 -24.58 -20.60 -1.82
CA ASP A 174 -24.90 -21.47 -2.95
C ASP A 174 -26.33 -22.03 -2.87
N ALA A 175 -26.83 -22.31 -1.66
CA ALA A 175 -28.14 -22.94 -1.49
C ALA A 175 -29.28 -21.95 -1.74
N ALA A 176 -29.07 -20.67 -1.41
CA ALA A 176 -30.05 -19.60 -1.60
C ALA A 176 -29.75 -18.71 -2.82
N GLU A 177 -28.68 -19.01 -3.58
CA GLU A 177 -28.21 -18.27 -4.76
C GLU A 177 -28.14 -16.75 -4.53
N ARG A 178 -27.57 -16.32 -3.40
CA ARG A 178 -27.55 -14.91 -2.99
C ARG A 178 -26.29 -14.52 -2.23
N PRO A 179 -25.94 -13.22 -2.17
CA PRO A 179 -24.87 -12.75 -1.28
C PRO A 179 -25.27 -12.93 0.19
N LYS A 180 -24.27 -13.20 1.03
CA LYS A 180 -24.36 -13.20 2.48
C LYS A 180 -23.25 -12.31 3.09
N PRO A 181 -23.45 -11.73 4.28
CA PRO A 181 -22.47 -10.81 4.85
C PRO A 181 -21.13 -11.47 5.11
N TRP A 182 -20.03 -10.87 4.63
CA TRP A 182 -18.67 -11.28 4.96
C TRP A 182 -18.44 -11.16 6.46
N LYS A 183 -17.93 -12.22 7.10
CA LYS A 183 -17.67 -12.26 8.55
C LYS A 183 -16.21 -11.88 8.83
N VAL A 184 -15.99 -10.72 9.45
CA VAL A 184 -14.65 -10.26 9.86
C VAL A 184 -14.19 -11.04 11.10
N TYR A 185 -13.39 -12.10 10.91
CA TYR A 185 -12.98 -13.00 12.00
C TYR A 185 -11.46 -13.10 12.26
N PRO A 186 -10.96 -13.01 13.51
CA PRO A 186 -11.70 -12.86 14.77
C PRO A 186 -12.52 -11.57 14.84
N ALA A 187 -13.63 -11.62 15.58
CA ALA A 187 -14.53 -10.48 15.73
C ALA A 187 -13.76 -9.26 16.28
N PRO A 188 -13.82 -8.09 15.63
CA PRO A 188 -13.11 -6.91 16.10
C PRO A 188 -13.70 -6.37 17.42
N PRO A 189 -12.92 -5.61 18.21
CA PRO A 189 -13.42 -4.98 19.42
C PRO A 189 -14.52 -3.97 19.11
N ARG A 190 -15.52 -3.91 19.99
CA ARG A 190 -16.68 -3.04 19.82
C ARG A 190 -16.37 -1.60 20.20
N PRO A 191 -16.83 -0.61 19.43
CA PRO A 191 -16.72 0.79 19.80
C PRO A 191 -17.53 1.07 21.07
N HIS A 192 -16.91 1.64 22.09
CA HIS A 192 -17.55 1.87 23.40
C HIS A 192 -18.60 3.01 23.41
N TRP A 193 -18.75 3.74 22.30
CA TRP A 193 -19.66 4.88 22.15
C TRP A 193 -20.84 4.60 21.20
N GLU A 194 -20.91 3.40 20.63
CA GLU A 194 -22.07 2.96 19.85
C GLU A 194 -23.13 2.41 20.82
N HIS A 195 -24.42 2.66 20.54
CA HIS A 195 -25.54 2.17 21.34
C HIS A 195 -25.56 0.63 21.38
N PHE A 196 -25.20 0.02 22.52
CA PHE A 196 -25.36 -1.42 22.74
C PHE A 196 -25.99 -1.69 24.10
N THR A 197 -26.92 -2.65 24.13
CA THR A 197 -27.58 -3.11 25.36
C THR A 197 -27.30 -4.60 25.54
N PRO A 198 -26.52 -5.01 26.56
CA PRO A 198 -25.76 -4.17 27.49
C PRO A 198 -24.46 -3.59 26.88
N ALA A 199 -23.95 -2.51 27.47
CA ALA A 199 -22.67 -1.93 27.06
C ALA A 199 -21.51 -2.93 27.26
N PRO A 200 -20.54 -3.03 26.33
CA PRO A 200 -19.42 -3.97 26.45
C PRO A 200 -18.53 -3.63 27.65
N ALA A 201 -18.06 -4.67 28.37
CA ALA A 201 -17.25 -4.55 29.59
C ALA A 201 -15.92 -3.76 29.43
N SER A 202 -15.51 -3.45 28.20
CA SER A 202 -14.31 -2.69 27.85
C SER A 202 -14.50 -1.16 27.89
N SER A 203 -15.64 -0.65 28.37
CA SER A 203 -15.87 0.79 28.52
C SER A 203 -15.13 1.33 29.73
N PHE A 204 -14.21 2.29 29.52
CA PHE A 204 -13.64 3.16 30.57
C PHE A 204 -14.69 4.07 31.26
N VAL A 205 -15.98 3.77 31.11
CA VAL A 205 -17.09 4.51 31.69
C VAL A 205 -17.30 3.98 33.10
N ARG A 206 -16.91 4.78 34.10
CA ARG A 206 -17.31 4.54 35.48
C ARG A 206 -18.83 4.74 35.59
N PRO A 207 -19.58 3.85 36.26
CA PRO A 207 -21.04 3.98 36.35
C PRO A 207 -21.54 5.26 37.03
N ASP A 208 -20.69 5.99 37.76
CA ASP A 208 -21.15 7.01 38.73
C ASP A 208 -20.46 8.38 38.63
N ALA A 209 -20.05 8.83 37.44
CA ALA A 209 -19.64 10.24 37.28
C ALA A 209 -20.88 11.08 36.91
N GLY A 210 -21.49 11.75 37.90
CA GLY A 210 -22.76 12.49 37.82
C GLY A 210 -22.89 13.67 36.84
N GLY A 211 -22.28 13.61 35.67
CA GLY A 211 -22.66 14.37 34.48
C GLY A 211 -23.23 13.40 33.46
N GLY A 212 -24.41 13.69 32.90
CA GLY A 212 -25.07 12.82 31.92
C GLY A 212 -24.10 12.36 30.85
N LEU A 213 -24.03 11.04 30.63
CA LEU A 213 -23.23 10.47 29.55
C LEU A 213 -23.69 11.14 28.24
N PRO A 214 -22.76 11.58 27.36
CA PRO A 214 -23.16 12.07 26.05
C PRO A 214 -24.02 11.01 25.35
N GLU A 215 -25.07 11.44 24.64
CA GLU A 215 -25.90 10.54 23.87
C GLU A 215 -24.99 9.71 22.93
N PRO A 216 -25.09 8.37 22.96
CA PRO A 216 -24.25 7.53 22.13
C PRO A 216 -24.46 7.87 20.64
N MET A 217 -23.37 7.84 19.87
CA MET A 217 -23.48 8.14 18.44
C MET A 217 -24.20 6.99 17.73
N PRO A 218 -25.13 7.28 16.80
CA PRO A 218 -25.71 6.22 15.98
C PRO A 218 -24.60 5.52 15.16
N PRO A 219 -24.68 4.20 14.97
CA PRO A 219 -23.68 3.47 14.18
C PRO A 219 -23.77 3.87 12.70
N ALA A 220 -22.67 3.67 11.96
CA ALA A 220 -22.64 3.93 10.52
C ALA A 220 -23.62 3.03 9.73
N SER A 221 -23.85 1.82 10.22
CA SER A 221 -24.79 0.85 9.66
C SER A 221 -25.31 0.01 10.82
N HIS A 222 -26.63 0.00 11.01
CA HIS A 222 -27.26 -0.81 12.04
C HIS A 222 -27.14 -2.30 11.72
N ALA A 223 -27.33 -2.68 10.46
CA ALA A 223 -27.13 -4.04 9.96
C ALA A 223 -25.75 -4.61 10.31
N ASN A 224 -24.70 -3.80 10.10
CA ASN A 224 -23.33 -4.20 10.41
C ASN A 224 -23.12 -4.40 11.92
N VAL A 225 -23.68 -3.56 12.81
CA VAL A 225 -23.46 -3.77 14.25
C VAL A 225 -24.20 -4.99 14.79
N VAL A 226 -25.37 -5.31 14.24
CA VAL A 226 -26.12 -6.54 14.56
C VAL A 226 -25.34 -7.76 14.09
N ALA A 227 -24.87 -7.77 12.84
CA ALA A 227 -24.07 -8.86 12.29
C ALA A 227 -22.74 -9.07 13.04
N ALA A 228 -22.08 -7.99 13.45
CA ALA A 228 -20.89 -8.04 14.29
C ALA A 228 -21.21 -8.52 15.72
N GLN A 229 -22.42 -8.30 16.23
CA GLN A 229 -22.81 -8.69 17.60
C GLN A 229 -23.01 -10.20 17.63
N GLN A 230 -23.79 -10.68 16.67
CA GLN A 230 -23.99 -12.09 16.43
C GLN A 230 -22.65 -12.84 16.31
N LEU A 231 -21.69 -12.30 15.54
CA LEU A 231 -20.37 -12.91 15.40
C LEU A 231 -19.58 -12.92 16.72
N LEU A 232 -19.60 -11.82 17.47
CA LEU A 232 -18.88 -11.71 18.74
C LEU A 232 -19.42 -12.68 19.80
N GLU A 233 -20.74 -12.78 19.94
CA GLU A 233 -21.37 -13.69 20.90
C GLU A 233 -21.15 -15.15 20.54
N SER A 234 -21.35 -15.50 19.26
CA SER A 234 -21.06 -16.83 18.75
C SER A 234 -19.57 -17.21 18.78
N SER A 235 -18.66 -16.24 18.93
CA SER A 235 -17.23 -16.47 19.14
C SER A 235 -16.80 -16.39 20.61
N GLY A 236 -17.72 -16.63 21.56
CA GLY A 236 -17.43 -16.65 23.00
C GLY A 236 -17.30 -15.29 23.66
N GLY A 237 -17.80 -14.23 23.03
CA GLY A 237 -17.91 -12.88 23.60
C GLY A 237 -16.58 -12.12 23.77
N LYS A 238 -15.44 -12.68 23.33
CA LYS A 238 -14.12 -12.05 23.44
C LYS A 238 -13.61 -11.58 22.08
N PRO A 239 -13.43 -10.27 21.86
CA PRO A 239 -12.93 -9.77 20.58
C PRO A 239 -11.48 -10.16 20.37
N GLY A 240 -11.08 -10.33 19.10
CA GLY A 240 -9.71 -10.62 18.71
C GLY A 240 -9.24 -12.06 18.97
N VAL A 241 -10.08 -12.92 19.56
CA VAL A 241 -9.68 -14.30 19.91
C VAL A 241 -10.00 -15.25 18.76
N PHE A 242 -8.96 -15.88 18.19
CA PHE A 242 -9.10 -16.92 17.18
C PHE A 242 -9.30 -18.30 17.80
N ARG A 243 -10.34 -19.03 17.36
CA ARG A 243 -10.62 -20.42 17.73
C ARG A 243 -10.90 -21.24 16.48
N MET A 244 -10.18 -22.34 16.31
CA MET A 244 -10.37 -23.24 15.18
C MET A 244 -11.80 -23.83 15.13
N SER A 245 -12.46 -23.97 16.29
CA SER A 245 -13.85 -24.44 16.40
C SER A 245 -14.87 -23.55 15.70
N ASP A 246 -14.57 -22.27 15.50
CA ASP A 246 -15.48 -21.31 14.88
C ASP A 246 -15.38 -21.33 13.35
N MET A 247 -14.35 -22.00 12.80
CA MET A 247 -14.11 -22.11 11.37
C MET A 247 -14.84 -23.32 10.77
N SER A 248 -15.40 -23.13 9.57
CA SER A 248 -15.85 -24.20 8.69
C SER A 248 -15.01 -24.17 7.41
N ILE A 249 -14.50 -25.32 6.97
CA ILE A 249 -13.69 -25.41 5.74
C ILE A 249 -14.59 -25.91 4.61
N PRO A 250 -14.89 -25.08 3.59
CA PRO A 250 -15.75 -25.49 2.47
C PRO A 250 -15.17 -26.69 1.70
N GLY A 251 -16.04 -27.45 1.02
CA GLY A 251 -15.63 -28.54 0.13
C GLY A 251 -15.11 -28.05 -1.24
N PRO A 252 -14.96 -28.95 -2.22
CA PRO A 252 -14.60 -28.58 -3.60
C PRO A 252 -15.63 -27.65 -4.26
N HIS A 253 -15.19 -26.74 -5.13
CA HIS A 253 -16.07 -25.87 -5.90
C HIS A 253 -16.71 -26.64 -7.07
N MET A 254 -18.04 -26.69 -7.07
CA MET A 254 -18.85 -27.44 -8.03
C MET A 254 -19.87 -26.53 -8.71
N LEU A 255 -20.17 -26.78 -9.99
CA LEU A 255 -21.30 -26.19 -10.73
C LEU A 255 -22.33 -27.29 -10.99
N GLY A 256 -23.31 -27.44 -10.09
CA GLY A 256 -24.12 -28.65 -10.01
C GLY A 256 -23.23 -29.85 -9.66
N ASP A 257 -23.21 -30.88 -10.48
CA ASP A 257 -22.36 -32.06 -10.27
C ASP A 257 -20.98 -31.97 -10.95
N ARG A 258 -20.63 -30.82 -11.54
CA ARG A 258 -19.39 -30.66 -12.32
C ARG A 258 -18.30 -29.93 -11.53
N PRO A 259 -17.10 -30.51 -11.37
CA PRO A 259 -16.00 -29.81 -10.74
C PRO A 259 -15.41 -28.75 -11.66
N PHE A 260 -15.01 -27.61 -11.09
CA PHE A 260 -14.11 -26.69 -11.77
C PHE A 260 -12.71 -27.28 -11.82
N ALA A 261 -11.98 -27.03 -12.91
CA ALA A 261 -10.59 -27.42 -13.08
C ALA A 261 -9.76 -26.20 -13.51
N PHE A 262 -8.44 -26.29 -13.35
CA PHE A 262 -7.51 -25.26 -13.79
C PHE A 262 -6.27 -25.87 -14.43
N GLU A 263 -5.64 -25.13 -15.32
CA GLU A 263 -4.36 -25.50 -15.94
C GLU A 263 -3.51 -24.24 -16.18
N ALA A 264 -2.20 -24.37 -16.12
CA ALA A 264 -1.29 -23.29 -16.51
C ALA A 264 -1.04 -23.36 -18.02
N ASP A 265 -1.41 -22.30 -18.74
CA ASP A 265 -1.13 -22.15 -20.16
C ASP A 265 -0.25 -20.91 -20.40
N HIS A 266 0.88 -21.09 -21.09
CA HIS A 266 1.86 -20.03 -21.37
C HIS A 266 2.23 -19.13 -20.17
N GLY A 267 2.25 -19.66 -18.94
CA GLY A 267 2.55 -18.89 -17.73
C GLY A 267 1.36 -18.27 -17.03
N VAL A 268 0.15 -18.44 -17.55
CA VAL A 268 -1.09 -17.93 -16.96
C VAL A 268 -2.00 -19.10 -16.62
N PHE A 269 -2.41 -19.21 -15.35
CA PHE A 269 -3.41 -20.18 -14.91
C PHE A 269 -4.79 -19.80 -15.46
N GLN A 270 -5.49 -20.75 -16.07
CA GLN A 270 -6.84 -20.59 -16.62
C GLN A 270 -7.79 -21.57 -15.95
N VAL A 271 -9.00 -21.12 -15.64
CA VAL A 271 -10.03 -21.92 -14.96
C VAL A 271 -11.14 -22.26 -15.94
N TRP A 272 -11.56 -23.52 -15.96
CA TRP A 272 -12.58 -24.03 -16.86
C TRP A 272 -13.45 -25.10 -16.20
N PHE A 273 -14.57 -25.43 -16.85
CA PHE A 273 -15.39 -26.60 -16.54
C PHE A 273 -15.86 -27.28 -17.83
N ASP A 274 -16.19 -28.57 -17.74
CA ASP A 274 -16.68 -29.36 -18.87
C ASP A 274 -18.09 -28.89 -19.31
N ARG A 275 -18.24 -28.54 -20.59
CA ARG A 275 -19.55 -28.29 -21.21
C ARG A 275 -20.07 -29.57 -21.86
N ASP A 276 -21.33 -29.91 -21.58
CA ASP A 276 -22.06 -30.90 -22.36
C ASP A 276 -22.67 -30.20 -23.59
N ASP A 277 -22.18 -30.55 -24.78
CA ASP A 277 -22.75 -30.07 -26.06
C ASP A 277 -24.02 -30.86 -26.47
N SER A 278 -24.56 -31.70 -25.59
CA SER A 278 -25.83 -32.42 -25.80
C SER A 278 -27.06 -31.49 -25.78
N GLN A 279 -26.90 -30.22 -25.40
CA GLN A 279 -27.90 -29.16 -25.56
C GLN A 279 -27.53 -28.22 -26.73
N SER A 280 -27.36 -28.78 -27.92
CA SER A 280 -27.48 -28.03 -29.17
C SER A 280 -28.96 -27.66 -29.39
N LEU A 281 -29.23 -26.37 -29.58
CA LEU A 281 -30.50 -25.81 -30.06
C LEU A 281 -30.81 -26.37 -31.46
N ASN A 282 -31.39 -27.58 -31.51
CA ASN A 282 -32.20 -28.19 -32.57
C ASN A 282 -32.20 -29.70 -32.32
N GLY A 283 -33.19 -30.20 -31.57
CA GLY A 283 -33.26 -31.55 -31.01
C GLY A 283 -33.15 -32.73 -32.00
N ARG A 284 -31.94 -33.04 -32.46
CA ARG A 284 -31.58 -34.31 -33.08
C ARG A 284 -30.27 -34.82 -32.49
N PRO A 285 -30.28 -35.93 -31.74
CA PRO A 285 -29.05 -36.59 -31.33
C PRO A 285 -28.46 -37.31 -32.54
N GLU A 286 -27.29 -36.88 -33.03
CA GLU A 286 -26.50 -37.69 -33.94
C GLU A 286 -25.89 -38.86 -33.16
N ALA A 287 -26.45 -40.05 -33.37
CA ALA A 287 -25.93 -41.29 -32.82
C ALA A 287 -24.58 -41.60 -33.49
N GLY A 288 -23.47 -41.47 -32.75
CA GLY A 288 -22.16 -41.97 -33.16
C GLY A 288 -20.98 -41.00 -33.06
N ALA A 289 -21.18 -39.73 -32.71
CA ALA A 289 -20.06 -38.83 -32.44
C ALA A 289 -19.57 -39.01 -30.99
N ALA A 290 -18.30 -39.36 -30.81
CA ALA A 290 -17.66 -39.31 -29.49
C ALA A 290 -17.91 -37.92 -28.88
N ALA A 291 -18.41 -37.87 -27.63
CA ALA A 291 -18.69 -36.61 -26.95
C ALA A 291 -17.40 -35.77 -26.87
N HIS A 292 -17.22 -34.84 -27.80
CA HIS A 292 -16.21 -33.81 -27.68
C HIS A 292 -16.64 -32.91 -26.52
N ARG A 293 -16.06 -33.15 -25.34
CA ARG A 293 -16.20 -32.25 -24.20
C ARG A 293 -15.48 -30.95 -24.53
N THR A 294 -16.26 -29.91 -24.81
CA THR A 294 -15.72 -28.59 -25.10
C THR A 294 -15.47 -27.87 -23.77
N ARG A 295 -14.22 -27.45 -23.51
CA ARG A 295 -13.87 -26.70 -22.28
C ARG A 295 -14.47 -25.30 -22.34
N ARG A 296 -15.19 -24.90 -21.28
CA ARG A 296 -15.64 -23.51 -21.12
C ARG A 296 -14.76 -22.80 -20.11
N TYR A 297 -13.91 -21.90 -20.59
CA TYR A 297 -13.10 -21.02 -19.75
C TYR A 297 -13.97 -19.96 -19.08
N VAL A 298 -13.67 -19.72 -17.81
CA VAL A 298 -14.39 -18.75 -16.98
C VAL A 298 -13.53 -17.51 -16.72
N THR A 299 -12.23 -17.65 -16.88
CA THR A 299 -11.25 -16.58 -16.71
C THR A 299 -10.94 -15.91 -18.04
N LYS A 300 -10.92 -14.57 -18.05
CA LYS A 300 -10.52 -13.76 -19.21
C LYS A 300 -9.51 -12.72 -18.78
N VAL A 301 -8.27 -12.88 -19.23
CA VAL A 301 -7.14 -12.00 -18.88
C VAL A 301 -6.46 -11.55 -20.18
N PRO A 302 -6.02 -10.27 -20.29
CA PRO A 302 -5.23 -9.81 -21.42
C PRO A 302 -4.00 -10.69 -21.64
N THR A 303 -3.66 -10.97 -22.90
CA THR A 303 -2.48 -11.80 -23.22
C THR A 303 -1.18 -11.01 -23.07
N SER A 304 -0.03 -11.70 -23.03
CA SER A 304 1.27 -11.05 -22.89
C SER A 304 1.55 -10.12 -24.07
N ASP A 305 1.19 -10.55 -25.29
CA ASP A 305 1.37 -9.77 -26.51
C ASP A 305 0.46 -8.54 -26.54
N GLU A 306 -0.74 -8.63 -25.98
CA GLU A 306 -1.63 -7.48 -25.79
C GLU A 306 -1.05 -6.50 -24.76
N TYR A 307 -0.59 -7.00 -23.63
CA TYR A 307 0.04 -6.21 -22.58
C TYR A 307 1.28 -5.45 -23.06
N PHE A 308 2.22 -6.13 -23.72
CA PHE A 308 3.42 -5.46 -24.20
C PHE A 308 3.10 -4.44 -25.30
N ARG A 309 2.07 -4.65 -26.14
CA ARG A 309 1.63 -3.62 -27.10
C ARG A 309 1.01 -2.40 -26.40
N ASP A 310 0.16 -2.62 -25.41
CA ASP A 310 -0.46 -1.54 -24.64
C ASP A 310 0.60 -0.75 -23.85
N LEU A 311 1.61 -1.44 -23.30
CA LEU A 311 2.72 -0.83 -22.60
C LEU A 311 3.66 -0.06 -23.54
N ASP A 312 3.94 -0.57 -24.76
CA ASP A 312 4.71 0.14 -25.80
C ASP A 312 4.01 1.45 -26.21
N PHE A 313 2.68 1.41 -26.35
CA PHE A 313 1.87 2.59 -26.61
C PHE A 313 2.00 3.63 -25.48
N LEU A 314 1.79 3.20 -24.23
CA LEU A 314 1.89 4.07 -23.07
C LEU A 314 3.31 4.67 -22.96
N HIS A 315 4.35 3.86 -23.11
CA HIS A 315 5.73 4.32 -23.08
C HIS A 315 6.00 5.36 -24.17
N THR A 316 5.63 5.07 -25.41
CA THR A 316 5.78 5.99 -26.56
C THR A 316 5.09 7.32 -26.28
N PHE A 317 3.89 7.29 -25.69
CA PHE A 317 3.16 8.49 -25.33
C PHE A 317 3.82 9.28 -24.19
N THR A 318 4.41 8.60 -23.20
CA THR A 318 5.09 9.27 -22.08
C THR A 318 6.37 9.99 -22.49
N VAL A 319 7.01 9.55 -23.58
CA VAL A 319 8.21 10.18 -24.12
C VAL A 319 7.92 11.30 -25.13
N ASP A 320 6.69 11.41 -25.62
CA ASP A 320 6.25 12.41 -26.58
C ASP A 320 6.43 13.86 -26.06
N GLY A 321 6.96 14.73 -26.92
CA GLY A 321 7.33 16.11 -26.57
C GLY A 321 6.14 17.00 -26.23
N PRO A 322 5.14 17.11 -27.12
CA PRO A 322 3.87 17.78 -26.84
C PRO A 322 3.17 17.26 -25.59
N ALA A 323 3.06 15.94 -25.43
CA ALA A 323 2.44 15.34 -24.25
C ALA A 323 3.15 15.70 -22.95
N LYS A 324 4.49 15.65 -22.92
CA LYS A 324 5.29 16.09 -21.76
C LYS A 324 5.03 17.55 -21.41
N THR A 325 5.07 18.42 -22.41
CA THR A 325 4.87 19.87 -22.21
C THR A 325 3.47 20.15 -21.68
N PHE A 326 2.46 19.51 -22.26
CA PHE A 326 1.07 19.61 -21.82
C PHE A 326 0.91 19.14 -20.37
N ALA A 327 1.33 17.91 -20.06
CA ALA A 327 1.18 17.33 -18.73
C ALA A 327 1.93 18.17 -17.68
N TRP A 328 3.14 18.65 -17.99
CA TRP A 328 3.88 19.54 -17.10
C TRP A 328 3.13 20.85 -16.83
N ARG A 329 2.55 21.49 -17.86
CA ARG A 329 1.73 22.70 -17.70
C ARG A 329 0.49 22.42 -16.84
N ARG A 330 -0.20 21.29 -17.04
CA ARG A 330 -1.35 20.90 -16.21
C ARG A 330 -0.95 20.68 -14.75
N LEU A 331 0.16 19.99 -14.52
CA LEU A 331 0.67 19.76 -13.16
C LEU A 331 1.09 21.06 -12.45
N LYS A 332 1.63 22.04 -13.18
CA LYS A 332 1.91 23.38 -12.66
C LYS A 332 0.65 24.18 -12.37
N TYR A 333 -0.36 24.05 -13.22
CA TYR A 333 -1.69 24.61 -12.97
C TYR A 333 -2.30 24.05 -11.68
N LEU A 334 -2.26 22.73 -11.46
CA LEU A 334 -2.77 22.10 -10.24
C LEU A 334 -2.08 22.63 -8.98
N GLU A 335 -0.75 22.77 -9.02
CA GLU A 335 0.04 23.35 -7.93
C GLU A 335 -0.34 24.82 -7.67
N GLY A 336 -0.46 25.64 -8.72
CA GLY A 336 -0.88 27.04 -8.59
C GLY A 336 -2.30 27.18 -8.02
N LYS A 337 -3.23 26.34 -8.49
CA LYS A 337 -4.62 26.30 -8.01
C LYS A 337 -4.69 25.92 -6.53
N TRP A 338 -3.86 24.98 -6.08
CA TRP A 338 -3.77 24.60 -4.67
C TRP A 338 -3.31 25.76 -3.79
N ASN A 339 -2.28 26.48 -4.22
CA ASN A 339 -1.75 27.61 -3.48
C ASN A 339 -2.82 28.72 -3.32
N LEU A 340 -3.55 29.01 -4.40
CA LEU A 340 -4.68 29.94 -4.33
C LEU A 340 -5.79 29.45 -3.39
N TYR A 341 -6.17 28.17 -3.50
CA TYR A 341 -7.17 27.58 -2.60
C TYR A 341 -6.79 27.72 -1.13
N LYS A 342 -5.53 27.41 -0.78
CA LYS A 342 -5.01 27.53 0.59
C LYS A 342 -5.05 28.97 1.09
N LEU A 343 -4.61 29.94 0.27
CA LEU A 343 -4.66 31.38 0.63
C LEU A 343 -6.09 31.86 0.93
N LEU A 344 -7.08 31.35 0.21
CA LEU A 344 -8.48 31.77 0.34
C LEU A 344 -9.23 31.02 1.46
N ASN A 345 -8.90 29.75 1.73
CA ASN A 345 -9.76 28.87 2.54
C ASN A 345 -9.12 28.33 3.81
N GLU A 346 -7.83 28.57 4.09
CA GLU A 346 -7.16 28.02 5.28
C GLU A 346 -7.88 28.35 6.60
N TYR A 347 -8.32 29.60 6.79
CA TYR A 347 -9.07 29.97 7.99
C TYR A 347 -10.44 29.30 8.07
N ARG A 348 -11.11 29.09 6.92
CA ARG A 348 -12.40 28.38 6.86
C ARG A 348 -12.25 26.91 7.20
N GLU A 349 -11.16 26.28 6.77
CA GLU A 349 -10.82 24.90 7.14
C GLU A 349 -10.57 24.79 8.65
N LEU A 350 -9.80 25.72 9.20
CA LEU A 350 -9.50 25.79 10.63
C LEU A 350 -10.79 25.94 11.47
N ASP A 351 -11.68 26.83 11.05
CA ASP A 351 -12.96 27.03 11.75
C ASP A 351 -13.89 25.82 11.63
N ALA A 352 -13.84 25.10 10.50
CA ALA A 352 -14.59 23.87 10.31
C ALA A 352 -14.10 22.75 11.24
N ILE A 353 -12.79 22.51 11.35
CA ILE A 353 -12.25 21.46 12.22
C ILE A 353 -12.50 21.77 13.71
N LYS A 354 -12.46 23.04 14.12
CA LYS A 354 -12.75 23.45 15.51
C LYS A 354 -14.19 23.17 15.93
N LYS A 355 -15.12 23.07 14.96
CA LYS A 355 -16.53 22.74 15.22
C LYS A 355 -16.77 21.25 15.42
N VAL A 356 -15.77 20.39 15.14
CA VAL A 356 -15.88 18.95 15.30
C VAL A 356 -15.44 18.57 16.72
N PRO A 357 -16.36 18.24 17.64
CA PRO A 357 -15.96 17.84 18.98
C PRO A 357 -15.26 16.48 18.95
N HIS A 358 -14.31 16.27 19.88
CA HIS A 358 -13.62 14.99 20.12
C HIS A 358 -12.77 14.40 18.98
N ARG A 359 -12.65 15.08 17.83
CA ARG A 359 -11.83 14.62 16.71
C ARG A 359 -10.68 15.58 16.42
N ASP A 360 -9.50 15.00 16.32
CA ASP A 360 -8.27 15.64 15.91
C ASP A 360 -7.38 14.59 15.23
N PHE A 361 -6.15 14.97 14.90
CA PHE A 361 -5.19 14.07 14.27
C PHE A 361 -4.92 12.77 15.07
N TYR A 362 -4.95 12.80 16.40
CA TYR A 362 -4.70 11.63 17.25
C TYR A 362 -5.88 10.67 17.26
N ASN A 363 -7.10 11.18 17.07
CA ASN A 363 -8.34 10.42 17.16
C ASN A 363 -8.91 9.99 15.80
N VAL A 364 -8.26 10.32 14.68
CA VAL A 364 -8.58 9.78 13.37
C VAL A 364 -7.78 8.51 13.09
N ARG A 365 -8.39 7.54 12.42
CA ARG A 365 -7.70 6.30 12.04
C ARG A 365 -6.65 6.57 10.98
N LYS A 366 -5.46 6.01 11.15
CA LYS A 366 -4.41 5.96 10.13
C LYS A 366 -3.86 4.55 9.98
N VAL A 367 -3.48 4.23 8.76
CA VAL A 367 -2.93 2.95 8.38
C VAL A 367 -1.52 3.16 7.89
N ASP A 368 -0.57 2.40 8.43
CA ASP A 368 0.72 2.22 7.79
C ASP A 368 0.54 1.28 6.59
N THR A 369 0.42 1.88 5.41
CA THR A 369 0.17 1.18 4.15
C THR A 369 1.43 0.56 3.56
N HIS A 370 2.61 0.91 4.09
CA HIS A 370 3.87 0.36 3.63
C HIS A 370 4.86 0.07 4.76
N VAL A 371 4.87 -1.19 5.22
CA VAL A 371 5.81 -1.67 6.23
C VAL A 371 6.21 -3.13 6.01
N HIS A 372 7.52 -3.42 6.07
CA HIS A 372 8.07 -4.77 6.02
C HIS A 372 8.00 -5.43 7.40
N HIS A 373 7.36 -6.60 7.48
CA HIS A 373 7.11 -7.29 8.76
C HIS A 373 8.39 -7.55 9.56
N SER A 374 9.43 -8.07 8.91
CA SER A 374 10.71 -8.42 9.54
C SER A 374 11.48 -7.21 10.09
N ALA A 375 11.07 -6.00 9.76
CA ALA A 375 11.64 -4.75 10.27
C ALA A 375 10.60 -3.86 10.96
N SER A 376 9.44 -4.41 11.33
CA SER A 376 8.34 -3.64 11.91
C SER A 376 8.55 -3.18 13.35
N MET A 377 9.46 -3.82 14.10
CA MET A 377 9.84 -3.37 15.45
C MET A 377 10.96 -2.33 15.42
N ASN A 378 11.03 -1.48 16.45
CA ASN A 378 12.22 -0.66 16.67
C ASN A 378 13.40 -1.47 17.26
N GLN A 379 14.62 -0.92 17.15
CA GLN A 379 15.85 -1.61 17.59
C GLN A 379 15.88 -1.87 19.10
N LYS A 380 15.35 -0.93 19.89
CA LYS A 380 15.29 -1.05 21.35
C LYS A 380 14.43 -2.23 21.78
N HIS A 381 13.30 -2.45 21.10
CA HIS A 381 12.39 -3.56 21.34
C HIS A 381 13.05 -4.88 20.96
N LEU A 382 13.63 -4.98 19.75
CA LEU A 382 14.33 -6.19 19.32
C LEU A 382 15.47 -6.57 20.28
N LEU A 383 16.31 -5.59 20.65
CA LEU A 383 17.40 -5.80 21.59
C LEU A 383 16.90 -6.29 22.96
N ARG A 384 15.85 -5.65 23.49
CA ARG A 384 15.22 -6.07 24.75
C ARG A 384 14.71 -7.50 24.66
N PHE A 385 14.08 -7.86 23.55
CA PHE A 385 13.57 -9.20 23.31
C PHE A 385 14.71 -10.24 23.28
N ILE A 386 15.76 -10.00 22.49
CA ILE A 386 16.94 -10.88 22.41
C ILE A 386 17.57 -11.07 23.80
N LYS A 387 17.80 -9.98 24.55
CA LYS A 387 18.33 -10.05 25.93
C LYS A 387 17.44 -10.85 26.87
N SER A 388 16.11 -10.69 26.76
CA SER A 388 15.15 -11.45 27.55
C SER A 388 15.23 -12.95 27.24
N LYS A 389 15.35 -13.31 25.96
CA LYS A 389 15.47 -14.71 25.51
C LYS A 389 16.74 -15.39 25.99
N ILE A 390 17.89 -14.73 25.88
CA ILE A 390 19.16 -15.27 26.40
C ILE A 390 19.07 -15.52 27.92
N LYS A 391 18.44 -14.60 28.68
CA LYS A 391 18.34 -14.73 30.14
C LYS A 391 17.33 -15.76 30.62
N ARG A 392 16.20 -15.93 29.91
CA ARG A 392 15.07 -16.75 30.38
C ARG A 392 14.98 -18.11 29.71
N PHE A 393 15.52 -18.24 28.49
CA PHE A 393 15.43 -19.45 27.68
C PHE A 393 16.80 -19.80 27.05
N PRO A 394 17.89 -19.91 27.84
CA PRO A 394 19.22 -20.23 27.31
C PRO A 394 19.30 -21.63 26.69
N ASP A 395 18.53 -22.59 27.20
CA ASP A 395 18.56 -24.00 26.81
C ASP A 395 17.66 -24.32 25.60
N ASP A 396 16.93 -23.33 25.05
CA ASP A 396 16.09 -23.53 23.87
C ASP A 396 16.99 -23.96 22.70
N LEU A 397 16.66 -25.09 22.06
CA LEU A 397 17.35 -25.58 20.87
C LEU A 397 16.91 -24.75 19.67
N VAL A 398 17.83 -23.95 19.09
CA VAL A 398 17.46 -22.91 18.10
C VAL A 398 18.11 -23.07 16.74
N LEU A 399 19.18 -23.86 16.62
CA LEU A 399 19.93 -23.98 15.37
C LEU A 399 20.45 -25.41 15.19
N GLN A 400 20.34 -25.94 13.98
CA GLN A 400 20.99 -27.19 13.62
C GLN A 400 22.15 -26.88 12.65
N ARG A 401 23.36 -27.32 13.01
CA ARG A 401 24.58 -27.09 12.22
C ARG A 401 25.51 -28.28 12.33
N ASP A 402 26.03 -28.75 11.19
CA ASP A 402 27.01 -29.85 11.11
C ASP A 402 26.55 -31.12 11.85
N GLY A 403 25.24 -31.43 11.78
CA GLY A 403 24.62 -32.57 12.45
C GLY A 403 24.43 -32.41 13.97
N LYS A 404 24.84 -31.27 14.55
CA LYS A 404 24.63 -30.93 15.96
C LYS A 404 23.53 -29.89 16.12
N THR A 405 22.67 -30.10 17.10
CA THR A 405 21.69 -29.10 17.52
C THR A 405 22.30 -28.24 18.61
N LEU A 406 22.29 -26.93 18.40
CA LEU A 406 22.84 -25.94 19.31
C LEU A 406 21.70 -25.25 20.09
N THR A 407 21.94 -25.09 21.39
CA THR A 407 21.13 -24.24 22.27
C THR A 407 21.35 -22.76 21.99
N LEU A 408 20.43 -21.90 22.42
CA LEU A 408 20.57 -20.45 22.27
C LEU A 408 21.86 -19.96 22.92
N ASP A 409 22.18 -20.44 24.12
CA ASP A 409 23.40 -20.05 24.82
C ASP A 409 24.68 -20.51 24.10
N GLU A 410 24.70 -21.73 23.55
CA GLU A 410 25.82 -22.19 22.72
C GLU A 410 26.02 -21.36 21.46
N VAL A 411 24.93 -20.92 20.81
CA VAL A 411 25.01 -20.00 19.66
C VAL A 411 25.68 -18.69 20.07
N PHE A 412 25.25 -18.07 21.17
CA PHE A 412 25.84 -16.81 21.66
C PHE A 412 27.31 -16.97 22.08
N ARG A 413 27.65 -18.07 22.78
CA ARG A 413 29.05 -18.41 23.10
C ARG A 413 29.90 -18.58 21.84
N SER A 414 29.38 -19.25 20.81
CA SER A 414 30.09 -19.46 19.53
C SER A 414 30.38 -18.16 18.77
N LEU A 415 29.53 -17.14 18.99
CA LEU A 415 29.70 -15.81 18.41
C LEU A 415 30.61 -14.91 19.26
N GLY A 416 31.04 -15.36 20.45
CA GLY A 416 31.82 -14.56 21.38
C GLY A 416 31.04 -13.38 21.99
N LEU A 417 29.72 -13.53 22.13
CA LEU A 417 28.83 -12.46 22.60
C LEU A 417 28.11 -12.87 23.89
N THR A 418 28.06 -11.99 24.88
CA THR A 418 27.20 -12.15 26.05
C THR A 418 26.02 -11.19 26.01
N ALA A 419 24.97 -11.45 26.80
CA ALA A 419 23.83 -10.55 26.92
C ALA A 419 24.21 -9.14 27.47
N TYR A 420 25.35 -9.03 28.16
CA TYR A 420 25.87 -7.76 28.66
C TYR A 420 26.46 -6.90 27.54
N ASP A 421 27.13 -7.55 26.57
CA ASP A 421 27.85 -6.88 25.47
C ASP A 421 26.90 -6.30 24.41
N LEU A 422 25.64 -6.75 24.38
CA LEU A 422 24.66 -6.29 23.41
C LEU A 422 24.17 -4.86 23.72
N SER A 423 24.49 -3.89 22.87
CA SER A 423 23.89 -2.56 22.81
C SER A 423 23.12 -2.36 21.49
N ILE A 424 22.43 -1.22 21.36
CA ILE A 424 21.79 -0.82 20.10
C ILE A 424 22.86 -0.66 19.01
N ASP A 425 23.97 -0.02 19.33
CA ASP A 425 25.09 0.20 18.39
C ASP A 425 25.74 -1.12 17.96
N THR A 426 25.87 -2.11 18.85
CA THR A 426 26.40 -3.43 18.47
C THR A 426 25.42 -4.24 17.63
N LEU A 427 24.11 -3.96 17.72
CA LEU A 427 23.11 -4.59 16.87
C LEU A 427 23.30 -4.16 15.41
N ASP A 428 23.77 -2.93 15.18
CA ASP A 428 24.16 -2.34 13.90
C ASP A 428 23.11 -2.52 12.79
N MET A 429 21.84 -2.29 13.14
CA MET A 429 20.70 -2.43 12.21
C MET A 429 20.15 -1.07 11.74
N HIS A 430 20.73 0.05 12.19
CA HIS A 430 20.33 1.37 11.69
C HIS A 430 20.95 1.62 10.32
N ALA A 431 20.17 2.19 9.40
CA ALA A 431 20.70 2.64 8.12
C ALA A 431 21.42 3.98 8.32
N HIS A 432 22.75 3.99 8.18
CA HIS A 432 23.55 5.21 8.26
C HIS A 432 23.81 5.79 6.85
N GLN A 433 24.52 6.92 6.76
CA GLN A 433 24.89 7.57 5.50
C GLN A 433 25.59 6.63 4.50
N ASP A 434 26.18 5.54 4.99
CA ASP A 434 26.91 4.56 4.19
C ASP A 434 26.00 3.59 3.41
N ALA A 435 24.68 3.59 3.70
CA ALA A 435 23.63 2.89 2.96
C ALA A 435 23.07 3.72 1.78
N PHE A 436 23.41 5.01 1.69
CA PHE A 436 22.97 5.89 0.61
C PHE A 436 23.47 5.38 -0.75
N HIS A 437 22.55 5.09 -1.67
CA HIS A 437 22.79 4.41 -2.96
C HIS A 437 23.45 3.02 -2.86
N ARG A 438 23.50 2.40 -1.69
CA ARG A 438 24.15 1.10 -1.43
C ARG A 438 23.15 0.09 -0.86
N PHE A 439 22.26 -0.38 -1.72
CA PHE A 439 21.20 -1.33 -1.36
C PHE A 439 21.75 -2.67 -0.85
N ASP A 440 22.97 -3.05 -1.26
CA ASP A 440 23.69 -4.19 -0.72
C ASP A 440 24.03 -4.03 0.78
N ARG A 441 24.46 -2.84 1.19
CA ARG A 441 24.72 -2.51 2.60
C ARG A 441 23.44 -2.45 3.40
N PHE A 442 22.37 -1.87 2.84
CA PHE A 442 21.04 -1.90 3.42
C PHE A 442 20.56 -3.35 3.69
N ASN A 443 20.70 -4.24 2.72
CA ASN A 443 20.33 -5.65 2.89
C ASN A 443 21.11 -6.36 4.02
N LEU A 444 22.36 -5.96 4.26
CA LEU A 444 23.18 -6.48 5.35
C LEU A 444 22.67 -6.01 6.73
N LYS A 445 22.03 -4.84 6.82
CA LYS A 445 21.47 -4.29 8.08
C LYS A 445 20.29 -5.09 8.61
N TYR A 446 19.67 -5.96 7.81
CA TYR A 446 18.71 -6.97 8.31
C TYR A 446 19.35 -8.08 9.15
N ASN A 447 20.69 -8.18 9.19
CA ASN A 447 21.40 -9.17 10.01
C ASN A 447 21.78 -8.55 11.36
N PRO A 448 21.19 -8.97 12.50
CA PRO A 448 21.60 -8.49 13.81
C PRO A 448 23.08 -8.75 14.06
N ILE A 449 23.83 -7.72 14.45
CA ILE A 449 25.28 -7.78 14.73
C ILE A 449 26.07 -8.23 13.48
N GLY A 450 25.50 -8.07 12.28
CA GLY A 450 26.06 -8.58 11.03
C GLY A 450 26.08 -10.12 10.92
N LYS A 451 25.36 -10.86 11.79
CA LYS A 451 25.33 -12.33 11.79
C LYS A 451 24.00 -12.86 11.25
N SER A 452 24.07 -13.55 10.11
CA SER A 452 22.90 -14.20 9.48
C SER A 452 22.23 -15.25 10.38
N GLN A 453 22.98 -15.88 11.29
CA GLN A 453 22.46 -16.86 12.25
C GLN A 453 21.42 -16.24 13.19
N LEU A 454 21.66 -15.01 13.68
CA LEU A 454 20.70 -14.33 14.57
C LEU A 454 19.46 -13.89 13.81
N ARG A 455 19.61 -13.47 12.55
CA ARG A 455 18.47 -13.20 11.66
C ARG A 455 17.62 -14.45 11.45
N ASP A 456 18.26 -15.59 11.21
CA ASP A 456 17.56 -16.87 11.01
C ASP A 456 16.74 -17.28 12.24
N ILE A 457 17.30 -17.10 13.44
CA ILE A 457 16.66 -17.46 14.72
C ILE A 457 15.52 -16.50 15.08
N PHE A 458 15.74 -15.19 15.00
CA PHE A 458 14.82 -14.18 15.54
C PHE A 458 13.89 -13.55 14.50
N LEU A 459 14.28 -13.53 13.22
CA LEU A 459 13.64 -12.70 12.19
C LEU A 459 13.13 -13.50 10.98
N LYS A 460 13.10 -14.83 11.03
CA LYS A 460 12.46 -15.68 10.00
C LYS A 460 11.26 -16.43 10.53
N THR A 461 10.26 -16.58 9.65
CA THR A 461 9.02 -17.34 9.89
C THR A 461 9.26 -18.85 9.86
N ASN A 462 10.21 -19.31 9.04
CA ASN A 462 10.59 -20.72 8.92
C ASN A 462 12.06 -20.91 9.32
N ASN A 463 12.27 -21.56 10.46
CA ASN A 463 13.58 -21.91 11.03
C ASN A 463 13.42 -23.16 11.92
N TYR A 464 14.48 -23.58 12.62
CA TYR A 464 14.47 -24.78 13.46
C TYR A 464 13.37 -24.80 14.54
N ILE A 465 12.99 -23.63 15.08
CA ILE A 465 11.93 -23.47 16.09
C ILE A 465 10.58 -23.06 15.49
N ASN A 466 10.38 -23.30 14.19
CA ASN A 466 9.16 -22.97 13.45
C ASN A 466 8.74 -21.49 13.64
N GLY A 467 9.71 -20.58 13.66
CA GLY A 467 9.48 -19.14 13.75
C GLY A 467 8.90 -18.65 15.07
N ARG A 468 8.97 -19.45 16.15
CA ARG A 468 8.40 -19.14 17.48
C ARG A 468 8.81 -17.76 17.99
N TYR A 469 10.09 -17.39 17.90
CA TYR A 469 10.56 -16.09 18.40
C TYR A 469 10.03 -14.91 17.60
N LEU A 470 10.01 -15.00 16.26
CA LEU A 470 9.42 -13.95 15.44
C LEU A 470 7.92 -13.82 15.70
N ALA A 471 7.21 -14.93 15.89
CA ALA A 471 5.79 -14.93 16.24
C ALA A 471 5.54 -14.27 17.61
N GLU A 472 6.37 -14.54 18.61
CA GLU A 472 6.29 -13.89 19.92
C GLU A 472 6.51 -12.38 19.83
N ILE A 473 7.52 -11.92 19.09
CA ILE A 473 7.75 -10.49 18.83
C ILE A 473 6.54 -9.88 18.12
N THR A 474 6.01 -10.56 17.10
CA THR A 474 4.85 -10.10 16.34
C THR A 474 3.63 -9.92 17.25
N ARG A 475 3.41 -10.80 18.23
CA ARG A 475 2.34 -10.64 19.23
C ARG A 475 2.57 -9.44 20.15
N GLU A 476 3.81 -9.17 20.56
CA GLU A 476 4.13 -7.95 21.33
C GLU A 476 3.82 -6.69 20.51
N ILE A 477 4.20 -6.66 19.22
CA ILE A 477 3.90 -5.53 18.33
C ILE A 477 2.38 -5.38 18.10
N ALA A 478 1.68 -6.49 17.84
CA ALA A 478 0.23 -6.48 17.67
C ALA A 478 -0.49 -5.93 18.92
N HIS A 479 -0.01 -6.31 20.11
CA HIS A 479 -0.53 -5.78 21.36
C HIS A 479 -0.30 -4.28 21.50
N ASP A 480 0.89 -3.78 21.19
CA ASP A 480 1.20 -2.35 21.22
C ASP A 480 0.34 -1.56 20.21
N LEU A 481 0.06 -2.13 19.03
CA LEU A 481 -0.86 -1.55 18.04
C LEU A 481 -2.32 -1.53 18.51
N GLU A 482 -2.79 -2.60 19.15
CA GLU A 482 -4.15 -2.67 19.70
C GLU A 482 -4.37 -1.66 20.84
N GLN A 483 -3.34 -1.43 21.67
CA GLN A 483 -3.34 -0.35 22.66
C GLN A 483 -3.35 1.02 21.98
N SER A 484 -2.60 1.16 20.89
CA SER A 484 -2.54 2.35 20.03
C SER A 484 -3.75 2.42 19.10
N LYS A 485 -4.94 2.47 19.70
CA LYS A 485 -6.27 2.30 19.10
C LYS A 485 -6.44 2.81 17.66
N TYR A 486 -5.86 3.96 17.31
CA TYR A 486 -6.04 4.67 16.03
C TYR A 486 -5.02 4.34 14.94
N GLN A 487 -4.04 3.47 15.24
CA GLN A 487 -2.99 3.05 14.33
C GLN A 487 -3.21 1.61 13.87
N MET A 488 -3.00 1.38 12.58
CA MET A 488 -3.20 0.10 11.89
C MET A 488 -2.00 -0.16 10.98
N SER A 489 -1.72 -1.41 10.61
CA SER A 489 -0.56 -1.73 9.76
C SER A 489 -0.83 -2.85 8.75
N GLU A 490 -0.32 -2.64 7.52
CA GLU A 490 -0.29 -3.65 6.45
C GLU A 490 1.11 -4.27 6.35
N TYR A 491 1.32 -5.35 7.10
CA TYR A 491 2.62 -6.00 7.15
C TYR A 491 2.89 -6.82 5.90
N ARG A 492 4.06 -6.60 5.30
CA ARG A 492 4.56 -7.40 4.18
C ARG A 492 5.37 -8.60 4.65
N ILE A 493 4.96 -9.79 4.23
CA ILE A 493 5.63 -11.06 4.53
C ILE A 493 5.96 -11.79 3.22
N SER A 494 7.10 -12.46 3.19
CA SER A 494 7.68 -12.95 1.92
C SER A 494 7.21 -14.36 1.55
N ILE A 495 6.86 -14.53 0.28
CA ILE A 495 6.89 -15.81 -0.43
C ILE A 495 7.91 -15.67 -1.56
N TYR A 496 8.88 -16.59 -1.62
CA TYR A 496 10.01 -16.50 -2.54
C TYR A 496 9.76 -17.26 -3.85
N GLY A 497 8.82 -18.21 -3.86
CA GLY A 497 8.52 -19.01 -5.04
C GLY A 497 9.57 -20.09 -5.34
N ARG A 498 10.34 -20.50 -4.32
CA ARG A 498 11.35 -21.58 -4.45
C ARG A 498 10.76 -22.97 -4.34
N SER A 499 9.61 -23.09 -3.70
CA SER A 499 8.91 -24.36 -3.46
C SER A 499 7.43 -24.07 -3.24
N PRO A 500 6.51 -24.96 -3.67
CA PRO A 500 5.07 -24.76 -3.45
C PRO A 500 4.66 -24.84 -1.98
N ASP A 501 5.48 -25.48 -1.13
CA ASP A 501 5.20 -25.64 0.30
C ASP A 501 5.42 -24.36 1.15
N GLU A 502 5.94 -23.28 0.55
CA GLU A 502 6.16 -22.01 1.26
C GLU A 502 4.85 -21.41 1.79
N TRP A 503 3.75 -21.54 1.04
CA TRP A 503 2.43 -21.07 1.46
C TRP A 503 1.90 -21.79 2.69
N ASP A 504 1.97 -23.13 2.71
CA ASP A 504 1.47 -23.93 3.83
C ASP A 504 2.31 -23.71 5.10
N LYS A 505 3.63 -23.54 4.95
CA LYS A 505 4.52 -23.19 6.07
C LYS A 505 4.16 -21.83 6.64
N LEU A 506 3.96 -20.83 5.78
CA LEU A 506 3.60 -19.47 6.21
C LEU A 506 2.21 -19.44 6.86
N ALA A 507 1.23 -20.11 6.27
CA ALA A 507 -0.11 -20.20 6.82
C ALA A 507 -0.12 -20.94 8.18
N SER A 508 0.65 -22.01 8.30
CA SER A 508 0.83 -22.72 9.58
C SER A 508 1.47 -21.81 10.63
N TRP A 509 2.49 -21.02 10.26
CA TRP A 509 3.10 -20.05 11.16
C TRP A 509 2.09 -19.01 11.67
N VAL A 510 1.21 -18.48 10.81
CA VAL A 510 0.18 -17.51 11.26
C VAL A 510 -0.88 -18.16 12.15
N VAL A 511 -1.42 -19.31 11.72
CA VAL A 511 -2.56 -19.96 12.41
C VAL A 511 -2.11 -20.59 13.73
N ASP A 512 -1.02 -21.35 13.73
CA ASP A 512 -0.57 -22.12 14.91
C ASP A 512 -0.02 -21.20 16.01
N HIS A 513 0.53 -20.04 15.64
CA HIS A 513 0.99 -19.04 16.60
C HIS A 513 -0.08 -17.97 16.92
N HIS A 514 -1.32 -18.12 16.44
CA HIS A 514 -2.44 -17.21 16.69
C HIS A 514 -2.12 -15.73 16.36
N LEU A 515 -1.52 -15.48 15.18
CA LEU A 515 -1.10 -14.15 14.75
C LEU A 515 -2.24 -13.38 14.08
N PHE A 516 -3.37 -13.28 14.77
CA PHE A 516 -4.55 -12.53 14.33
C PHE A 516 -4.71 -11.28 15.17
N SER A 517 -4.87 -10.12 14.52
CA SER A 517 -5.17 -8.86 15.18
C SER A 517 -6.19 -8.06 14.35
N PRO A 518 -7.15 -7.37 14.99
CA PRO A 518 -8.03 -6.44 14.28
C PRO A 518 -7.25 -5.32 13.59
N ASN A 519 -6.06 -4.97 14.10
CA ASN A 519 -5.25 -3.84 13.63
C ASN A 519 -4.22 -4.21 12.55
N ILE A 520 -4.11 -5.49 12.17
CA ILE A 520 -3.12 -5.98 11.21
C ILE A 520 -3.80 -6.64 10.01
N ARG A 521 -3.28 -6.36 8.83
CA ARG A 521 -3.55 -7.12 7.60
C ARG A 521 -2.22 -7.46 6.92
N TRP A 522 -2.25 -8.50 6.08
CA TRP A 522 -1.04 -9.04 5.46
C TRP A 522 -0.99 -8.78 3.96
N LEU A 523 0.17 -8.35 3.48
CA LEU A 523 0.48 -8.24 2.06
C LEU A 523 1.62 -9.21 1.73
N ILE A 524 1.52 -9.95 0.63
CA ILE A 524 2.50 -10.98 0.29
C ILE A 524 3.53 -10.38 -0.64
N GLN A 525 4.74 -10.15 -0.15
CA GLN A 525 5.83 -9.65 -0.99
C GLN A 525 6.54 -10.79 -1.71
N VAL A 526 6.77 -10.62 -3.01
CA VAL A 526 7.49 -11.56 -3.86
C VAL A 526 8.80 -10.90 -4.31
N PRO A 527 9.95 -11.35 -3.78
CA PRO A 527 11.25 -10.84 -4.19
C PRO A 527 11.64 -11.27 -5.61
N ARG A 528 12.10 -10.35 -6.45
CA ARG A 528 12.47 -10.58 -7.87
C ARG A 528 13.85 -11.24 -8.06
N LEU A 529 14.16 -12.25 -7.24
CA LEU A 529 15.49 -12.87 -7.14
C LEU A 529 15.63 -14.16 -7.97
N TYR A 530 14.98 -14.23 -9.14
CA TYR A 530 15.00 -15.43 -9.99
C TYR A 530 16.42 -15.88 -10.33
N GLU A 531 17.34 -14.95 -10.60
CA GLU A 531 18.75 -15.23 -10.89
C GLU A 531 19.44 -16.00 -9.76
N VAL A 532 19.11 -15.69 -8.50
CA VAL A 532 19.65 -16.36 -7.32
C VAL A 532 19.08 -17.77 -7.21
N TYR A 533 17.77 -17.92 -7.39
CA TYR A 533 17.09 -19.22 -7.31
C TYR A 533 17.51 -20.16 -8.44
N LYS A 534 17.72 -19.59 -9.63
CA LYS A 534 18.22 -20.31 -10.80
C LYS A 534 19.67 -20.76 -10.59
N ALA A 535 20.53 -19.91 -10.05
CA ALA A 535 21.92 -20.26 -9.74
C ALA A 535 22.03 -21.34 -8.65
N ASN A 536 21.12 -21.32 -7.66
CA ASN A 536 21.07 -22.32 -6.60
C ASN A 536 20.33 -23.61 -6.98
N ASN A 537 19.87 -23.75 -8.24
CA ASN A 537 19.06 -24.86 -8.72
C ASN A 537 17.75 -25.08 -7.91
N ASN A 538 17.18 -24.00 -7.37
CA ASN A 538 15.85 -24.05 -6.74
C ASN A 538 14.74 -24.09 -7.79
N VAL A 539 14.94 -23.48 -8.96
CA VAL A 539 13.99 -23.47 -10.08
C VAL A 539 14.73 -23.63 -11.41
N ALA A 540 14.11 -24.33 -12.36
CA ALA A 540 14.67 -24.60 -13.68
C ALA A 540 14.33 -23.51 -14.72
N ASN A 541 13.22 -22.80 -14.57
CA ASN A 541 12.79 -21.72 -15.46
C ASN A 541 11.78 -20.83 -14.73
N PHE A 542 11.37 -19.73 -15.36
CA PHE A 542 10.44 -18.79 -14.75
C PHE A 542 9.03 -19.38 -14.52
N GLN A 543 8.61 -20.35 -15.34
CA GLN A 543 7.32 -21.04 -15.16
C GLN A 543 7.24 -21.78 -13.82
N GLU A 544 8.32 -22.43 -13.39
CA GLU A 544 8.37 -23.15 -12.12
C GLU A 544 8.24 -22.20 -10.92
N LEU A 545 8.85 -21.01 -11.02
CA LEU A 545 8.70 -19.96 -10.02
C LEU A 545 7.22 -19.50 -9.90
N LEU A 546 6.58 -19.22 -11.04
CA LEU A 546 5.16 -18.84 -11.07
C LEU A 546 4.25 -19.96 -10.53
N HIS A 547 4.57 -21.22 -10.84
CA HIS A 547 3.86 -22.38 -10.33
C HIS A 547 3.95 -22.45 -8.80
N ASN A 548 5.14 -22.29 -8.24
CA ASN A 548 5.34 -22.31 -6.78
C ASN A 548 4.57 -21.18 -6.06
N ILE A 549 4.37 -20.03 -6.72
CA ILE A 549 3.63 -18.90 -6.17
C ILE A 549 2.12 -19.10 -6.29
N PHE A 550 1.62 -19.46 -7.47
CA PHE A 550 0.19 -19.40 -7.76
C PHE A 550 -0.53 -20.74 -7.62
N GLN A 551 0.12 -21.87 -7.91
CA GLN A 551 -0.58 -23.17 -7.87
C GLN A 551 -1.24 -23.46 -6.52
N PRO A 552 -0.57 -23.29 -5.35
CA PRO A 552 -1.22 -23.51 -4.06
C PRO A 552 -2.46 -22.65 -3.84
N LEU A 553 -2.51 -21.45 -4.44
CA LEU A 553 -3.66 -20.55 -4.36
C LEU A 553 -4.84 -21.01 -5.24
N PHE A 554 -4.56 -21.60 -6.39
CA PHE A 554 -5.60 -22.23 -7.23
C PHE A 554 -6.10 -23.53 -6.58
N GLU A 555 -5.20 -24.35 -6.00
CA GLU A 555 -5.55 -25.59 -5.29
C GLU A 555 -6.48 -25.30 -4.10
N VAL A 556 -6.13 -24.35 -3.23
CA VAL A 556 -6.99 -23.96 -2.09
C VAL A 556 -8.30 -23.30 -2.54
N THR A 557 -8.29 -22.57 -3.65
CA THR A 557 -9.50 -21.97 -4.25
C THR A 557 -10.38 -23.01 -4.94
N GLN A 558 -9.83 -24.13 -5.39
CA GLN A 558 -10.59 -25.27 -5.89
C GLN A 558 -11.21 -26.06 -4.73
N ASN A 559 -10.40 -26.43 -3.75
CA ASN A 559 -10.80 -27.23 -2.60
C ASN A 559 -10.03 -26.78 -1.34
N PRO A 560 -10.65 -26.00 -0.44
CA PRO A 560 -10.00 -25.49 0.77
C PRO A 560 -9.54 -26.59 1.74
N GLN A 561 -10.08 -27.80 1.61
CA GLN A 561 -9.67 -28.94 2.43
C GLN A 561 -8.25 -29.43 2.14
N THR A 562 -7.67 -29.11 0.97
CA THR A 562 -6.27 -29.45 0.67
C THR A 562 -5.30 -28.57 1.45
N HIS A 563 -5.64 -27.29 1.66
CA HIS A 563 -4.83 -26.33 2.42
C HIS A 563 -5.69 -25.55 3.43
N PRO A 564 -6.19 -26.18 4.51
CA PRO A 564 -7.16 -25.57 5.41
C PRO A 564 -6.63 -24.33 6.14
N LYS A 565 -5.37 -24.37 6.60
CA LYS A 565 -4.74 -23.22 7.27
C LYS A 565 -4.48 -22.08 6.28
N LEU A 566 -4.15 -22.39 5.03
CA LEU A 566 -3.97 -21.40 3.97
C LEU A 566 -5.30 -20.69 3.67
N HIS A 567 -6.41 -21.42 3.61
CA HIS A 567 -7.74 -20.81 3.43
C HIS A 567 -8.06 -19.80 4.54
N ILE A 568 -7.78 -20.16 5.80
CA ILE A 568 -7.97 -19.27 6.95
C ILE A 568 -7.06 -18.04 6.83
N PHE A 569 -5.78 -18.23 6.52
CA PHE A 569 -4.82 -17.16 6.38
C PHE A 569 -5.20 -16.17 5.27
N LEU A 570 -5.68 -16.66 4.11
CA LEU A 570 -6.11 -15.84 2.98
C LEU A 570 -7.31 -14.92 3.28
N GLN A 571 -8.06 -15.16 4.34
CA GLN A 571 -9.10 -14.21 4.80
C GLN A 571 -8.51 -12.92 5.41
N ARG A 572 -7.21 -12.92 5.73
CA ARG A 572 -6.47 -11.77 6.28
C ARG A 572 -5.40 -11.23 5.33
N VAL A 573 -5.13 -11.92 4.23
CA VAL A 573 -4.27 -11.46 3.15
C VAL A 573 -5.04 -10.52 2.24
N ILE A 574 -4.43 -9.37 1.92
CA ILE A 574 -5.07 -8.34 1.10
C ILE A 574 -4.62 -8.38 -0.35
N GLY A 575 -3.39 -8.84 -0.62
CA GLY A 575 -2.79 -8.70 -1.94
C GLY A 575 -1.33 -9.09 -2.03
N PHE A 576 -0.73 -8.76 -3.17
CA PHE A 576 0.67 -8.97 -3.51
C PHE A 576 1.44 -7.66 -3.60
N ASP A 577 2.71 -7.75 -3.25
CA ASP A 577 3.75 -6.77 -3.50
C ASP A 577 4.89 -7.45 -4.25
N MET A 578 5.65 -6.69 -5.02
CA MET A 578 6.80 -7.14 -5.76
C MET A 578 7.98 -6.25 -5.39
N VAL A 579 9.05 -6.87 -4.91
CA VAL A 579 10.19 -6.18 -4.26
C VAL A 579 11.51 -6.66 -4.84
N ASP A 580 12.52 -5.79 -4.84
CA ASP A 580 13.97 -6.06 -4.91
C ASP A 580 14.67 -4.69 -5.07
N ASP A 581 15.99 -4.66 -5.14
CA ASP A 581 16.76 -3.48 -5.57
C ASP A 581 16.36 -3.05 -6.99
N GLU A 582 15.55 -1.99 -7.06
CA GLU A 582 15.05 -1.41 -8.30
C GLU A 582 16.15 -0.73 -9.13
N SER A 583 17.32 -0.44 -8.54
CA SER A 583 18.42 0.22 -9.25
C SER A 583 19.24 -0.74 -10.14
N LYS A 584 19.04 -2.06 -10.01
CA LYS A 584 19.71 -3.05 -10.84
C LYS A 584 19.42 -2.79 -12.33
N PRO A 585 20.42 -2.77 -13.20
CA PRO A 585 20.20 -2.58 -14.62
C PRO A 585 19.47 -3.78 -15.22
N GLU A 586 18.38 -3.51 -15.92
CA GLU A 586 17.56 -4.53 -16.57
C GLU A 586 17.71 -4.46 -18.09
N ARG A 587 17.40 -5.57 -18.77
CA ARG A 587 17.37 -5.56 -20.24
C ARG A 587 16.23 -4.66 -20.70
N ARG A 588 16.55 -3.80 -21.67
CA ARG A 588 15.57 -2.92 -22.32
C ARG A 588 14.37 -3.72 -22.83
N PHE A 589 13.22 -3.07 -22.72
CA PHE A 589 11.94 -3.52 -23.21
C PHE A 589 12.04 -4.14 -24.62
N LEU A 590 11.57 -5.39 -24.74
CA LEU A 590 11.32 -6.04 -26.03
C LEU A 590 9.81 -6.03 -26.27
N ARG A 591 9.41 -5.77 -27.52
CA ARG A 591 7.99 -5.84 -27.93
C ARG A 591 7.38 -7.22 -27.70
N GLN A 592 8.20 -8.26 -27.69
CA GLN A 592 7.79 -9.61 -27.38
C GLN A 592 8.89 -10.31 -26.57
N PHE A 593 8.48 -10.92 -25.46
CA PHE A 593 9.34 -11.76 -24.63
C PHE A 593 8.91 -13.22 -24.77
N PRO A 594 9.84 -14.19 -24.59
CA PRO A 594 9.47 -15.59 -24.63
C PRO A 594 8.53 -15.95 -23.47
N PRO A 595 7.65 -16.96 -23.62
CA PRO A 595 6.81 -17.46 -22.53
C PRO A 595 7.63 -17.95 -21.33
N PRO A 596 7.08 -17.99 -20.09
CA PRO A 596 7.84 -18.31 -18.88
C PRO A 596 8.55 -19.65 -18.91
N ARG A 597 7.96 -20.63 -19.58
CA ARG A 597 8.54 -21.97 -19.76
C ARG A 597 9.84 -21.95 -20.56
N GLN A 598 9.97 -20.98 -21.47
CA GLN A 598 11.15 -20.79 -22.31
C GLN A 598 12.16 -19.82 -21.68
N TRP A 599 11.78 -19.07 -20.65
CA TRP A 599 12.72 -18.26 -19.87
C TRP A 599 13.54 -19.15 -18.93
N ASN A 600 14.59 -19.75 -19.49
CA ASN A 600 15.55 -20.59 -18.77
C ASN A 600 16.94 -19.95 -18.64
N TYR A 601 17.06 -18.66 -18.97
CA TYR A 601 18.29 -17.87 -18.85
C TYR A 601 18.74 -17.75 -17.39
N SER A 602 20.00 -17.38 -17.17
CA SER A 602 20.55 -17.13 -15.84
C SER A 602 20.13 -15.77 -15.27
N GLN A 603 19.80 -14.80 -16.14
CA GLN A 603 19.36 -13.47 -15.74
C GLN A 603 17.87 -13.45 -15.37
N SER A 604 17.51 -12.59 -14.42
CA SER A 604 16.12 -12.27 -14.09
C SER A 604 15.39 -11.68 -15.30
N PRO A 605 14.10 -12.02 -15.52
CA PRO A 605 13.24 -11.24 -16.40
C PRO A 605 13.16 -9.77 -15.95
N PRO A 606 12.89 -8.83 -16.87
CA PRO A 606 12.70 -7.43 -16.51
C PRO A 606 11.42 -7.24 -15.67
N TYR A 607 11.35 -6.12 -14.96
CA TYR A 607 10.27 -5.72 -14.07
C TYR A 607 8.89 -5.83 -14.72
N SER A 608 8.74 -5.31 -15.95
CA SER A 608 7.47 -5.33 -16.68
C SER A 608 6.98 -6.75 -17.00
N TYR A 609 7.89 -7.70 -17.18
CA TYR A 609 7.60 -9.11 -17.39
C TYR A 609 7.12 -9.78 -16.10
N TRP A 610 7.86 -9.60 -15.01
CA TRP A 610 7.45 -10.06 -13.68
C TRP A 610 6.05 -9.55 -13.33
N LEU A 611 5.84 -8.24 -13.49
CA LEU A 611 4.59 -7.61 -13.10
C LEU A 611 3.41 -8.12 -13.92
N TYR A 612 3.58 -8.35 -15.22
CA TYR A 612 2.54 -8.94 -16.07
C TYR A 612 2.13 -10.34 -15.61
N TYR A 613 3.08 -11.25 -15.36
CA TYR A 613 2.71 -12.61 -14.94
C TYR A 613 2.17 -12.67 -13.51
N MET A 614 2.62 -11.77 -12.63
CA MET A 614 1.99 -11.60 -11.32
C MET A 614 0.54 -11.10 -11.47
N TYR A 615 0.33 -10.07 -12.29
CA TYR A 615 -0.99 -9.52 -12.61
C TYR A 615 -1.92 -10.56 -13.22
N ALA A 616 -1.48 -11.27 -14.27
CA ALA A 616 -2.33 -12.13 -15.07
C ALA A 616 -2.83 -13.34 -14.26
N ASN A 617 -1.94 -13.95 -13.47
CA ASN A 617 -2.30 -15.05 -12.58
C ASN A 617 -3.18 -14.59 -11.42
N MET A 618 -2.90 -13.43 -10.83
CA MET A 618 -3.76 -12.84 -9.80
C MET A 618 -5.15 -12.49 -10.36
N ALA A 619 -5.24 -11.93 -11.58
CA ALA A 619 -6.50 -11.58 -12.22
C ALA A 619 -7.37 -12.82 -12.47
N SER A 620 -6.78 -13.88 -13.02
CA SER A 620 -7.44 -15.18 -13.20
C SER A 620 -7.92 -15.77 -11.87
N LEU A 621 -7.05 -15.77 -10.86
CA LEU A 621 -7.38 -16.23 -9.50
C LEU A 621 -8.53 -15.41 -8.91
N ASN A 622 -8.50 -14.09 -9.02
CA ASN A 622 -9.52 -13.18 -8.51
C ASN A 622 -10.88 -13.43 -9.15
N GLN A 623 -10.93 -13.65 -10.46
CA GLN A 623 -12.18 -13.96 -11.16
C GLN A 623 -12.81 -15.25 -10.60
N TRP A 624 -12.00 -16.29 -10.35
CA TRP A 624 -12.49 -17.53 -9.76
C TRP A 624 -12.90 -17.38 -8.29
N ARG A 625 -12.09 -16.66 -7.50
CA ARG A 625 -12.38 -16.39 -6.09
C ARG A 625 -13.66 -15.57 -5.92
N ARG A 626 -13.89 -14.55 -6.76
CA ARG A 626 -15.13 -13.76 -6.78
C ARG A 626 -16.34 -14.65 -7.06
N LEU A 627 -16.26 -15.52 -8.07
CA LEU A 627 -17.37 -16.43 -8.41
C LEU A 627 -17.75 -17.35 -7.25
N ARG A 628 -16.76 -17.72 -6.43
CA ARG A 628 -16.95 -18.54 -5.24
C ARG A 628 -17.30 -17.74 -3.98
N GLY A 629 -17.43 -16.41 -4.07
CA GLY A 629 -17.65 -15.55 -2.91
C GLY A 629 -16.45 -15.44 -1.95
N PHE A 630 -15.24 -15.81 -2.37
CA PHE A 630 -14.02 -15.66 -1.57
C PHE A 630 -13.38 -14.28 -1.75
N SER A 631 -12.59 -13.84 -0.76
CA SER A 631 -11.83 -12.58 -0.84
C SER A 631 -10.92 -12.53 -2.07
N THR A 632 -10.92 -11.43 -2.83
CA THR A 632 -9.96 -11.19 -3.92
C THR A 632 -8.73 -10.42 -3.43
N LEU A 633 -7.65 -10.47 -4.22
CA LEU A 633 -6.34 -9.91 -3.94
C LEU A 633 -6.06 -8.68 -4.81
N VAL A 634 -5.25 -7.74 -4.32
CA VAL A 634 -4.81 -6.56 -5.08
C VAL A 634 -3.30 -6.59 -5.33
N LEU A 635 -2.82 -5.94 -6.38
CA LEU A 635 -1.41 -5.80 -6.70
C LEU A 635 -0.93 -4.40 -6.31
N ARG A 636 0.07 -4.34 -5.43
CA ARG A 636 0.64 -3.11 -4.87
C ARG A 636 2.18 -3.18 -4.85
N PRO A 637 2.84 -3.12 -6.02
CA PRO A 637 4.27 -3.34 -6.11
C PRO A 637 5.06 -2.14 -5.59
N HIS A 638 6.32 -2.38 -5.23
CA HIS A 638 7.33 -1.32 -5.21
C HIS A 638 7.61 -0.87 -6.63
N ALA A 639 7.46 0.43 -6.89
CA ALA A 639 7.69 1.01 -8.20
C ALA A 639 8.14 2.47 -8.09
N GLY A 640 9.19 2.81 -8.81
CA GLY A 640 9.70 4.17 -8.91
C GLY A 640 10.33 4.70 -7.62
N GLU A 641 10.85 3.84 -6.75
CA GLU A 641 11.78 4.26 -5.70
C GLU A 641 13.14 4.62 -6.33
N ALA A 642 13.62 3.72 -7.18
CA ALA A 642 14.81 3.88 -8.02
C ALA A 642 14.51 3.32 -9.43
N GLY A 643 15.56 2.92 -10.16
CA GLY A 643 15.40 2.23 -11.44
C GLY A 643 14.84 3.06 -12.60
N ASP A 644 14.37 2.33 -13.60
CA ASP A 644 13.83 2.89 -14.84
C ASP A 644 12.38 3.37 -14.64
N PRO A 645 12.01 4.58 -15.11
CA PRO A 645 10.63 5.04 -15.04
C PRO A 645 9.57 4.12 -15.67
N ASP A 646 9.97 3.21 -16.56
CA ASP A 646 9.12 2.18 -17.16
C ASP A 646 8.39 1.30 -16.14
N HIS A 647 8.96 1.11 -14.95
CA HIS A 647 8.34 0.35 -13.87
C HIS A 647 6.99 0.95 -13.47
N MET A 648 6.90 2.28 -13.42
CA MET A 648 5.68 2.99 -13.08
C MET A 648 4.64 2.96 -14.21
N ALA A 649 5.08 2.84 -15.48
CA ALA A 649 4.19 2.64 -16.61
C ALA A 649 3.55 1.24 -16.58
N ALA A 650 4.35 0.20 -16.28
CA ALA A 650 3.85 -1.16 -16.06
C ALA A 650 2.88 -1.22 -14.88
N ALA A 651 3.22 -0.56 -13.76
CA ALA A 651 2.36 -0.49 -12.58
C ALA A 651 1.09 0.33 -12.80
N TYR A 652 1.13 1.39 -13.61
CA TYR A 652 -0.04 2.19 -13.98
C TYR A 652 -1.13 1.33 -14.63
N LEU A 653 -0.75 0.38 -15.49
CA LEU A 653 -1.70 -0.52 -16.13
C LEU A 653 -2.22 -1.58 -15.13
N THR A 654 -1.34 -2.21 -14.38
CA THR A 654 -1.65 -3.49 -13.71
C THR A 654 -1.96 -3.40 -12.21
N SER A 655 -1.62 -2.29 -11.56
CA SER A 655 -1.61 -2.20 -10.09
C SER A 655 -2.68 -1.27 -9.52
N GLN A 656 -3.21 -1.63 -8.35
CA GLN A 656 -4.17 -0.81 -7.61
C GLN A 656 -3.52 0.45 -7.04
N SER A 657 -2.35 0.29 -6.44
CA SER A 657 -1.51 1.36 -5.86
C SER A 657 -0.04 1.00 -6.02
N ILE A 658 0.89 1.90 -5.70
CA ILE A 658 2.32 1.60 -5.65
C ILE A 658 2.95 2.05 -4.33
N SER A 659 4.05 1.39 -3.94
CA SER A 659 4.96 1.90 -2.92
C SER A 659 6.02 2.80 -3.59
N HIS A 660 6.35 3.92 -2.94
CA HIS A 660 7.31 4.98 -3.31
C HIS A 660 6.88 5.95 -4.42
N GLY A 661 7.04 5.62 -5.71
CA GLY A 661 6.71 6.51 -6.82
C GLY A 661 7.54 7.81 -6.92
N ILE A 662 8.72 7.87 -6.29
CA ILE A 662 9.63 9.04 -6.25
C ILE A 662 10.00 9.50 -7.66
N THR A 663 10.25 8.56 -8.58
CA THR A 663 10.71 8.86 -9.93
C THR A 663 9.60 9.40 -10.83
N LEU A 664 8.31 9.41 -10.41
CA LEU A 664 7.21 10.07 -11.14
C LEU A 664 7.51 11.54 -11.41
N ARG A 665 8.33 12.19 -10.56
CA ARG A 665 8.75 13.58 -10.72
C ARG A 665 9.53 13.83 -12.01
N LYS A 666 10.09 12.77 -12.61
CA LYS A 666 10.87 12.80 -13.86
C LYS A 666 10.01 12.57 -15.10
N VAL A 667 8.77 12.09 -14.94
CA VAL A 667 7.88 11.72 -16.06
C VAL A 667 6.53 12.43 -15.89
N PRO A 668 6.40 13.69 -16.34
CA PRO A 668 5.19 14.50 -16.16
C PRO A 668 3.92 13.83 -16.68
N VAL A 669 3.99 13.14 -17.82
CA VAL A 669 2.84 12.42 -18.41
C VAL A 669 2.32 11.35 -17.46
N LEU A 670 3.19 10.47 -16.95
CA LEU A 670 2.79 9.46 -15.97
C LEU A 670 2.27 10.11 -14.68
N GLN A 671 2.96 11.11 -14.13
CA GLN A 671 2.49 11.80 -12.93
C GLN A 671 1.06 12.36 -13.11
N TYR A 672 0.77 12.94 -14.28
CA TYR A 672 -0.57 13.44 -14.59
C TYR A 672 -1.60 12.31 -14.74
N LEU A 673 -1.24 11.20 -15.39
CA LEU A 673 -2.11 10.02 -15.47
C LEU A 673 -2.42 9.41 -14.09
N TYR A 674 -1.43 9.35 -13.19
CA TYR A 674 -1.62 8.92 -11.79
C TYR A 674 -2.58 9.85 -11.04
N TYR A 675 -2.49 11.16 -11.29
CA TYR A 675 -3.46 12.13 -10.77
C TYR A 675 -4.86 11.89 -11.36
N LEU A 676 -5.02 11.80 -12.68
CA LEU A 676 -6.34 11.66 -13.31
C LEU A 676 -7.08 10.38 -12.87
N LYS A 677 -6.33 9.29 -12.66
CA LYS A 677 -6.87 8.00 -12.20
C LYS A 677 -6.79 7.81 -10.69
N GLN A 678 -6.37 8.84 -9.94
CA GLN A 678 -6.30 8.88 -8.48
C GLN A 678 -5.62 7.62 -7.89
N ILE A 679 -4.48 7.24 -8.46
CA ILE A 679 -3.73 6.04 -8.06
C ILE A 679 -2.99 6.32 -6.75
N PRO A 680 -3.20 5.53 -5.67
CA PRO A 680 -2.54 5.78 -4.40
C PRO A 680 -1.03 5.50 -4.43
N LEU A 681 -0.26 6.34 -3.73
CA LEU A 681 1.19 6.25 -3.54
C LEU A 681 1.50 6.14 -2.04
N ALA A 682 2.01 4.99 -1.59
CA ALA A 682 2.53 4.85 -0.23
C ALA A 682 3.99 5.30 -0.17
N MET A 683 4.25 6.46 0.42
CA MET A 683 5.57 7.09 0.43
C MET A 683 6.19 7.04 1.82
N SER A 684 7.49 6.73 1.88
CA SER A 684 8.25 6.63 3.13
C SER A 684 9.42 7.62 3.15
N PRO A 685 9.18 8.92 3.43
CA PRO A 685 10.20 9.97 3.33
C PRO A 685 11.48 9.72 4.15
N LEU A 686 11.41 9.14 5.36
CA LEU A 686 12.60 8.84 6.17
C LEU A 686 13.45 7.74 5.56
N SER A 687 12.82 6.66 5.08
CA SER A 687 13.51 5.59 4.34
C SER A 687 14.20 6.16 3.10
N ASN A 688 13.45 6.94 2.31
CA ASN A 688 13.95 7.57 1.11
C ASN A 688 15.11 8.54 1.39
N ASN A 689 15.09 9.22 2.53
CA ASN A 689 16.20 10.06 3.01
C ASN A 689 17.47 9.28 3.30
N ALA A 690 17.35 8.10 3.91
CA ALA A 690 18.49 7.25 4.20
C ALA A 690 19.11 6.61 2.94
N LEU A 691 18.29 6.28 1.94
CA LEU A 691 18.71 5.44 0.82
C LEU A 691 18.94 6.17 -0.51
N PHE A 692 18.16 7.21 -0.85
CA PHE A 692 18.09 7.68 -2.25
C PHE A 692 18.11 9.19 -2.45
N LEU A 693 17.48 9.98 -1.58
CA LEU A 693 17.39 11.43 -1.76
C LEU A 693 17.18 12.17 -0.44
N ALA A 694 17.85 13.31 -0.26
CA ALA A 694 17.66 14.17 0.91
C ALA A 694 16.16 14.48 1.18
N TYR A 695 15.78 14.50 2.45
CA TYR A 695 14.39 14.62 2.92
C TYR A 695 13.65 15.82 2.31
N GLU A 696 14.31 16.98 2.21
CA GLU A 696 13.72 18.22 1.66
C GLU A 696 13.50 18.14 0.15
N ARG A 697 14.22 17.24 -0.53
CA ARG A 697 14.08 17.00 -1.97
C ARG A 697 13.04 15.93 -2.28
N ASN A 698 12.46 15.28 -1.27
CA ASN A 698 11.41 14.28 -1.49
C ASN A 698 10.22 14.94 -2.22
N PRO A 699 9.64 14.30 -3.26
CA PRO A 699 8.55 14.89 -4.02
C PRO A 699 7.17 14.76 -3.34
N PHE A 700 7.08 14.07 -2.19
CA PHE A 700 5.85 13.94 -1.40
C PHE A 700 5.04 15.24 -1.23
N PRO A 701 5.61 16.37 -0.73
CA PRO A 701 4.85 17.60 -0.57
C PRO A 701 4.31 18.15 -1.89
N GLU A 702 5.05 17.99 -2.99
CA GLU A 702 4.61 18.44 -4.31
C GLU A 702 3.44 17.59 -4.81
N TYR A 703 3.51 16.27 -4.62
CA TYR A 703 2.45 15.33 -5.03
C TYR A 703 1.16 15.58 -4.26
N PHE A 704 1.26 15.79 -2.94
CA PHE A 704 0.13 16.14 -2.10
C PHE A 704 -0.55 17.45 -2.54
N ARG A 705 0.23 18.49 -2.84
CA ARG A 705 -0.30 19.79 -3.30
C ARG A 705 -1.03 19.65 -4.64
N LYS A 706 -0.42 18.93 -5.59
CA LYS A 706 -1.01 18.64 -6.92
C LYS A 706 -2.29 17.78 -6.85
N GLY A 707 -2.58 17.16 -5.71
CA GLY A 707 -3.77 16.34 -5.52
C GLY A 707 -3.62 14.89 -5.98
N LEU A 708 -2.39 14.39 -6.06
CA LEU A 708 -2.16 12.94 -6.11
C LEU A 708 -2.57 12.34 -4.75
N VAL A 709 -3.06 11.10 -4.79
CA VAL A 709 -3.44 10.36 -3.58
C VAL A 709 -2.16 9.81 -2.94
N VAL A 710 -1.58 10.57 -2.02
CA VAL A 710 -0.38 10.13 -1.27
C VAL A 710 -0.72 9.76 0.16
N THR A 711 0.06 8.83 0.71
CA THR A 711 0.00 8.38 2.10
C THR A 711 1.42 8.32 2.67
N LEU A 712 1.55 8.48 3.99
CA LEU A 712 2.81 8.33 4.71
C LEU A 712 2.91 6.93 5.29
N SER A 713 4.08 6.32 5.16
CA SER A 713 4.38 4.95 5.59
C SER A 713 5.80 4.83 6.14
N THR A 714 6.10 3.73 6.85
CA THR A 714 7.34 3.62 7.63
C THR A 714 8.44 2.78 6.99
N ASP A 715 8.10 1.91 6.04
CA ASP A 715 9.01 0.99 5.35
C ASP A 715 9.66 -0.03 6.31
N ASP A 716 10.83 0.30 6.87
CA ASP A 716 11.55 -0.49 7.87
C ASP A 716 11.75 0.31 9.18
N PRO A 717 10.76 0.33 10.10
CA PRO A 717 10.92 0.92 11.43
C PRO A 717 12.21 0.56 12.16
N LEU A 718 12.66 -0.69 12.03
CA LEU A 718 13.89 -1.19 12.62
C LEU A 718 15.13 -0.41 12.16
N GLN A 719 15.13 0.06 10.91
CA GLN A 719 16.30 0.68 10.30
C GLN A 719 16.25 2.20 10.32
N PHE A 720 15.06 2.80 10.28
CA PHE A 720 14.91 4.24 10.04
C PHE A 720 14.34 5.03 11.22
N HIS A 721 13.67 4.37 12.16
CA HIS A 721 12.88 5.05 13.20
C HIS A 721 13.52 4.89 14.59
N LEU A 722 13.34 5.91 15.43
CA LEU A 722 13.87 5.95 16.79
C LEU A 722 12.78 5.87 17.86
N SER A 723 11.54 6.18 17.51
CA SER A 723 10.41 6.21 18.44
C SER A 723 9.77 4.83 18.66
N LYS A 724 8.84 4.76 19.61
CA LYS A 724 7.97 3.59 19.79
C LYS A 724 6.82 3.53 18.79
N GLU A 725 6.45 4.66 18.21
CA GLU A 725 5.30 4.80 17.30
C GLU A 725 5.82 5.31 15.96
N PRO A 726 6.43 4.43 15.13
CA PRO A 726 7.18 4.83 13.94
C PRO A 726 6.31 5.61 12.95
N LEU A 727 5.05 5.23 12.79
CA LEU A 727 4.14 5.96 11.91
C LEU A 727 3.90 7.39 12.40
N LEU A 728 3.69 7.60 13.71
CA LEU A 728 3.52 8.96 14.24
C LEU A 728 4.80 9.79 14.13
N GLU A 729 5.98 9.17 14.19
CA GLU A 729 7.26 9.83 13.94
C GLU A 729 7.34 10.35 12.50
N GLU A 730 6.97 9.55 11.49
CA GLU A 730 6.87 10.00 10.09
C GLU A 730 5.94 11.19 9.92
N TYR A 731 4.71 11.10 10.45
CA TYR A 731 3.77 12.23 10.40
C TYR A 731 4.32 13.47 11.11
N SER A 732 4.97 13.29 12.26
CA SER A 732 5.53 14.39 13.04
C SER A 732 6.65 15.10 12.29
N ILE A 733 7.60 14.35 11.72
CA ILE A 733 8.73 14.92 10.98
C ILE A 733 8.24 15.59 9.70
N ALA A 734 7.37 14.94 8.93
CA ALA A 734 6.77 15.50 7.73
C ALA A 734 6.02 16.81 8.02
N THR A 735 5.30 16.87 9.15
CA THR A 735 4.59 18.08 9.59
C THR A 735 5.55 19.23 9.88
N GLN A 736 6.64 18.96 10.61
CA GLN A 736 7.60 20.01 10.99
C GLN A 736 8.40 20.53 9.79
N ILE A 737 8.78 19.67 8.85
CA ILE A 737 9.61 20.03 7.70
C ILE A 737 8.74 20.62 6.57
N TYR A 738 7.66 19.93 6.18
CA TYR A 738 6.81 20.35 5.06
C TYR A 738 5.70 21.33 5.44
N LYS A 739 5.59 21.70 6.72
CA LYS A 739 4.61 22.65 7.26
C LYS A 739 3.16 22.23 7.01
N LEU A 740 2.87 20.95 7.27
CA LEU A 740 1.52 20.40 7.11
C LEU A 740 0.59 20.94 8.20
N THR A 741 -0.64 21.28 7.83
CA THR A 741 -1.68 21.66 8.79
C THR A 741 -2.39 20.44 9.38
N SER A 742 -3.17 20.61 10.45
CA SER A 742 -4.00 19.53 11.00
C SER A 742 -4.94 18.93 9.95
N THR A 743 -5.50 19.77 9.07
CA THR A 743 -6.36 19.30 7.96
C THR A 743 -5.57 18.44 6.98
N ASP A 744 -4.34 18.83 6.64
CA ASP A 744 -3.48 18.05 5.74
C ASP A 744 -3.14 16.69 6.34
N MET A 745 -2.77 16.67 7.62
CA MET A 745 -2.50 15.42 8.34
C MET A 745 -3.73 14.49 8.41
N CYS A 746 -4.94 15.05 8.57
CA CYS A 746 -6.18 14.28 8.57
C CYS A 746 -6.55 13.78 7.17
N GLU A 747 -6.29 14.56 6.11
CA GLU A 747 -6.45 14.14 4.71
C GLU A 747 -5.53 12.96 4.38
N LEU A 748 -4.26 13.02 4.78
CA LEU A 748 -3.29 11.93 4.63
C LEU A 748 -3.73 10.67 5.39
N ALA A 749 -4.21 10.82 6.63
CA ALA A 749 -4.75 9.71 7.42
C ALA A 749 -5.98 9.09 6.75
N ARG A 750 -6.93 9.90 6.26
CA ARG A 750 -8.09 9.45 5.49
C ARG A 750 -7.67 8.68 4.24
N ASN A 751 -6.71 9.21 3.48
CA ASN A 751 -6.19 8.55 2.27
C ASN A 751 -5.54 7.20 2.60
N SER A 752 -4.84 7.09 3.73
CA SER A 752 -4.26 5.81 4.17
C SER A 752 -5.33 4.73 4.41
N VAL A 753 -6.46 5.11 5.01
CA VAL A 753 -7.60 4.19 5.21
C VAL A 753 -8.24 3.82 3.87
N LEU A 754 -8.41 4.78 2.96
CA LEU A 754 -8.97 4.50 1.63
C LEU A 754 -8.09 3.54 0.84
N GLN A 755 -6.78 3.78 0.81
CA GLN A 755 -5.78 2.92 0.18
C GLN A 755 -5.74 1.53 0.83
N SER A 756 -5.99 1.42 2.14
CA SER A 756 -5.84 0.15 2.87
C SER A 756 -6.74 -1.00 2.37
N GLY A 757 -6.41 -2.24 2.74
CA GLY A 757 -7.09 -3.47 2.33
C GLY A 757 -8.17 -3.97 3.30
N TRP A 758 -8.59 -3.16 4.28
CA TRP A 758 -9.64 -3.51 5.25
C TRP A 758 -11.00 -3.68 4.59
N GLU A 759 -11.83 -4.51 5.22
CA GLU A 759 -13.19 -4.81 4.83
C GLU A 759 -14.09 -3.57 4.90
N MET A 760 -15.09 -3.50 4.00
CA MET A 760 -16.00 -2.36 3.89
C MET A 760 -16.70 -2.03 5.20
N GLU A 761 -17.11 -3.04 5.97
CA GLU A 761 -17.71 -2.89 7.30
C GLU A 761 -16.86 -1.98 8.21
N ILE A 762 -15.54 -2.25 8.26
CA ILE A 762 -14.59 -1.52 9.10
C ILE A 762 -14.37 -0.11 8.56
N LYS A 763 -14.26 0.05 7.24
CA LYS A 763 -14.09 1.38 6.62
C LYS A 763 -15.33 2.27 6.81
N ARG A 764 -16.55 1.73 6.78
CA ARG A 764 -17.78 2.48 7.11
C ARG A 764 -17.76 2.98 8.55
N HIS A 765 -17.28 2.14 9.46
CA HIS A 765 -17.09 2.55 10.86
C HIS A 765 -16.04 3.66 10.98
N TRP A 766 -14.91 3.60 10.26
CA TRP A 766 -13.82 4.57 10.36
C TRP A 766 -14.01 5.89 9.62
N LEU A 767 -14.66 5.88 8.44
CA LEU A 767 -14.74 7.04 7.55
C LEU A 767 -16.17 7.56 7.32
N GLY A 768 -17.18 6.75 7.65
CA GLY A 768 -18.59 7.05 7.41
C GLY A 768 -19.24 6.10 6.40
N THR A 769 -20.56 6.01 6.41
CA THR A 769 -21.35 5.02 5.66
C THR A 769 -21.09 5.05 4.16
N HIS A 770 -20.89 6.23 3.57
CA HIS A 770 -20.75 6.42 2.13
C HIS A 770 -19.32 6.75 1.70
N PHE A 771 -18.29 6.35 2.47
CA PHE A 771 -16.89 6.74 2.25
C PHE A 771 -16.35 6.51 0.82
N PHE A 772 -16.95 5.58 0.07
CA PHE A 772 -16.60 5.21 -1.29
C PHE A 772 -17.12 6.21 -2.35
N ARG A 773 -17.99 7.16 -1.97
CA ARG A 773 -18.44 8.23 -2.87
C ARG A 773 -17.37 9.33 -3.00
N PRO A 774 -17.26 10.01 -4.16
CA PRO A 774 -16.28 11.07 -4.35
C PRO A 774 -16.70 12.38 -3.66
N GLY A 775 -15.72 13.16 -3.20
CA GLY A 775 -15.95 14.49 -2.64
C GLY A 775 -16.65 14.50 -1.28
N PRO A 776 -17.41 15.57 -0.95
CA PRO A 776 -18.10 15.72 0.33
C PRO A 776 -19.10 14.60 0.65
N ASP A 777 -19.75 14.04 -0.37
CA ASP A 777 -20.76 12.98 -0.22
C ASP A 777 -20.19 11.68 0.38
N GLY A 778 -18.87 11.47 0.25
CA GLY A 778 -18.16 10.35 0.84
C GLY A 778 -17.32 10.73 2.05
N ASN A 779 -17.71 11.76 2.79
CA ASN A 779 -16.98 12.21 3.95
C ASN A 779 -17.88 12.49 5.15
N ASP A 780 -17.60 11.80 6.24
CA ASP A 780 -18.13 12.14 7.55
C ASP A 780 -17.06 12.88 8.35
N VAL A 781 -17.19 14.21 8.43
CA VAL A 781 -16.23 15.08 9.13
C VAL A 781 -16.09 14.68 10.61
N SER A 782 -17.16 14.14 11.24
CA SER A 782 -17.14 13.67 12.63
C SER A 782 -16.28 12.41 12.84
N LYS A 783 -15.77 11.82 11.77
CA LYS A 783 -14.89 10.66 11.78
C LYS A 783 -13.53 10.93 11.17
N THR A 784 -13.49 11.67 10.07
CA THR A 784 -12.25 11.93 9.32
C THR A 784 -11.54 13.19 9.77
N ASN A 785 -12.24 14.13 10.41
CA ASN A 785 -11.77 15.47 10.72
C ASN A 785 -11.22 16.25 9.50
N VAL A 786 -11.64 15.87 8.28
CA VAL A 786 -11.32 16.59 7.05
C VAL A 786 -12.53 17.45 6.67
N PRO A 787 -12.40 18.79 6.62
CA PRO A 787 -13.49 19.67 6.19
C PRO A 787 -14.00 19.33 4.80
N ASN A 788 -15.33 19.38 4.62
CA ASN A 788 -15.94 19.11 3.32
C ASN A 788 -15.45 20.06 2.21
N ILE A 789 -15.12 21.32 2.54
CA ILE A 789 -14.56 22.27 1.57
C ILE A 789 -13.25 21.80 0.93
N ARG A 790 -12.40 21.06 1.68
CA ARG A 790 -11.18 20.45 1.17
C ARG A 790 -11.48 19.41 0.11
N LEU A 791 -12.40 18.50 0.42
CA LEU A 791 -12.76 17.39 -0.46
C LEU A 791 -13.59 17.85 -1.65
N GLN A 792 -14.39 18.90 -1.48
CA GLN A 792 -15.06 19.59 -2.57
C GLN A 792 -14.04 20.13 -3.56
N TYR A 793 -13.05 20.90 -3.10
CA TYR A 793 -11.98 21.43 -3.94
C TYR A 793 -11.23 20.33 -4.71
N ARG A 794 -10.84 19.25 -4.02
CA ARG A 794 -10.14 18.10 -4.65
C ARG A 794 -11.01 17.48 -5.75
N ASN A 795 -12.28 17.20 -5.45
CA ASN A 795 -13.20 16.54 -6.38
C ASN A 795 -13.54 17.41 -7.59
N GLU A 796 -13.85 18.70 -7.38
CA GLU A 796 -14.16 19.63 -8.46
C GLU A 796 -12.95 19.85 -9.37
N THR A 797 -11.76 19.97 -8.79
CA THR A 797 -10.52 20.12 -9.58
C THR A 797 -10.25 18.89 -10.43
N LEU A 798 -10.44 17.68 -9.89
CA LEU A 798 -10.34 16.45 -10.67
C LEU A 798 -11.38 16.37 -11.79
N LYS A 799 -12.65 16.66 -11.47
CA LYS A 799 -13.74 16.66 -12.47
C LYS A 799 -13.48 17.66 -13.59
N GLN A 800 -12.95 18.84 -13.28
CA GLN A 800 -12.58 19.84 -14.28
C GLN A 800 -11.46 19.34 -15.21
N GLU A 801 -10.40 18.73 -14.66
CA GLU A 801 -9.33 18.16 -15.49
C GLU A 801 -9.83 17.02 -16.38
N LEU A 802 -10.68 16.13 -15.84
CA LEU A 802 -11.29 15.05 -16.62
C LEU A 802 -12.22 15.61 -17.71
N ALA A 803 -13.13 16.53 -17.36
CA ALA A 803 -14.02 17.16 -18.32
C ALA A 803 -13.26 17.89 -19.42
N PHE A 804 -12.13 18.51 -19.10
CA PHE A 804 -11.24 19.17 -20.05
C PHE A 804 -10.64 18.18 -21.08
N ILE A 805 -10.29 16.97 -20.65
CA ILE A 805 -9.76 15.91 -21.54
C ILE A 805 -10.90 15.25 -22.36
N MET A 806 -12.11 15.23 -21.84
CA MET A 806 -13.30 14.63 -22.47
C MET A 806 -14.08 15.60 -23.37
N GLN A 807 -13.57 16.80 -23.66
CA GLN A 807 -14.26 17.74 -24.55
C GLN A 807 -14.43 17.13 -25.95
N ASN A 808 -15.65 17.23 -26.51
CA ASN A 808 -16.08 16.77 -27.84
C ASN A 808 -16.33 15.26 -28.05
N GLU A 809 -16.72 14.51 -27.00
CA GLU A 809 -17.43 13.23 -27.15
C GLU A 809 -18.94 13.38 -27.37
#